data_AF-A0A9P1BM19-F1
#
_entry.id   AF-A0A9P1BM19-F1
#
_cell.length_a   1.000
_cell.length_b   1.000
_cell.length_c   1.000
_cell.angle_alpha   90.00
_cell.angle_beta   90.00
_cell.angle_gamma   90.00
#
_symmetry.space_group_name_H-M   'P 1'
#
loop_
_entity.id
_entity.type
_entity.pdbx_description
1 polymer ?
#
loop_
_entity_poly.entity_id
_entity_poly.type
_entity_poly.pdbx_seq_one_letter_code
_entity_poly.pdbx_strand_id
1 'polypeptide(L)'
;MRIPCRATIGAVIVAVSAVASFDDECDRSGGNLLQSFAQARRAEKYAWQSGRGNFPNFAVAEANGPFNLSETLSWSWHHPKGRFHTLTWGTVLDHQLNVYLSAADGLRKFDVDGQLLWEHHTLPAILMNAPAIYQGSIFASDTLGGVRALSMSTGKLLWHSNLSMPIGEDNGFTMVHEGVVFTAAGWRDPSPMGPANHMVKALNASDGQILWTYEPDAPVWNFLPLFPDRDTFVFQDMTGRVYRLSLQGKLLWKAGGKPGTWTDGGAALGNGMVYAVNNNNPPKQLMFHSEHSPGTLSAYDLNGTLKWKITTPRPPNNAPAIGKVQGWSGLSVILPICKQVMQGATCEVQAYDANTGGLRWVFHGPKQTGPLQAGDFEGMVDRTTSGVRPACLPNGWSAPSISSDGTVFVGNENGPMFALRDADGDGRVVGNDEVSSFDAKASTLPGCEGLLLRLPQLLADARPYESHQWAQQVAMSLKADGQSEQLRSQRTLSAQRAEQLRAQLRDQPAPTTPAAAEERCRSSADAVRNYLAFRVSLDEAASRLKSLREERHQTLRKAQQSLADVESAAQKRAQSADERREAILQERDARLEAPKQAARDAENNPKQVDAEKQILDLEEQRRLLLQELEETSQQLGKERQDRMALLQQREQWAAQHRQKTEELEKELQDLRPVKFYKVLAPKAASMTEGEIQGALRRTTERLKTLAKQFQSAGAEGLMQKRHELQQQQQKLDAEAFEALQQHSRLELQHLDQAGTKIASCVASLLDVARARADLMARGLSPELEDIYSIAAAPRRQDMQELRGALNSVEVAWQEATSFWDPSNEGPQKVKDLSAGVLLQLEAAQKRISQSLQQLQRADPDLYELALMGEEDLGQMTSEQRLPHGWEALATEEGIVYYHNLVSGLTQWEVPSQDAAVCAGWRLFQAEDGGWFYHNPYDGNGVWWPELPTYPVEPDSLESLRKEAAEG
;
A
#
# COMPACT_ATOMS: atom_id res chain seq x y z
N MET A 1 -45.63 64.44 6.22
CA MET A 1 -45.58 64.43 4.74
C MET A 1 -44.22 65.00 4.31
N ARG A 2 -43.45 64.26 3.49
CA ARG A 2 -42.25 64.63 2.68
C ARG A 2 -40.94 65.15 3.37
N ILE A 3 -39.92 64.27 3.49
CA ILE A 3 -38.56 64.20 2.83
C ILE A 3 -37.84 65.53 2.42
N PRO A 4 -36.47 65.73 2.40
CA PRO A 4 -35.33 64.75 2.30
C PRO A 4 -33.96 65.00 3.04
N CYS A 5 -33.10 63.97 2.96
CA CYS A 5 -31.67 63.93 2.48
C CYS A 5 -30.48 63.52 3.41
N ARG A 6 -29.91 62.35 3.06
CA ARG A 6 -28.56 61.71 3.17
C ARG A 6 -27.40 62.31 4.01
N ALA A 7 -26.66 61.42 4.71
CA ALA A 7 -25.18 61.33 4.77
C ALA A 7 -24.71 60.05 5.51
N THR A 8 -23.39 59.77 5.52
CA THR A 8 -22.71 58.47 5.37
C THR A 8 -21.50 58.36 6.36
N ILE A 9 -21.17 57.13 6.84
CA ILE A 9 -19.85 56.45 7.21
C ILE A 9 -18.66 57.33 7.70
N GLY A 10 -17.77 56.99 8.65
CA GLY A 10 -17.38 55.81 9.44
C GLY A 10 -15.99 56.05 10.09
N ALA A 11 -15.64 55.36 11.19
CA ALA A 11 -14.34 55.50 11.89
C ALA A 11 -13.84 54.18 12.53
N VAL A 12 -12.53 54.16 12.79
CA VAL A 12 -11.57 53.07 13.05
C VAL A 12 -11.50 52.65 14.55
N ILE A 13 -11.02 51.41 14.84
CA ILE A 13 -10.05 51.00 15.91
C ILE A 13 -10.30 49.58 16.49
N VAL A 14 -9.16 48.97 16.86
CA VAL A 14 -8.72 47.59 17.13
C VAL A 14 -8.88 47.12 18.59
N ALA A 15 -8.80 45.79 18.79
CA ALA A 15 -8.35 45.00 19.97
C ALA A 15 -9.34 44.44 21.02
N VAL A 16 -9.45 43.10 20.96
CA VAL A 16 -9.45 42.05 22.00
C VAL A 16 -9.24 42.46 23.47
N SER A 17 -10.11 42.02 24.39
CA SER A 17 -9.80 41.18 25.59
C SER A 17 -10.82 41.27 26.75
N ALA A 18 -10.94 40.13 27.46
CA ALA A 18 -11.45 39.89 28.83
C ALA A 18 -12.96 39.56 28.96
N VAL A 19 -13.40 38.30 29.19
CA VAL A 19 -13.15 37.28 30.24
C VAL A 19 -14.08 37.43 31.45
N ALA A 20 -14.81 36.33 31.73
CA ALA A 20 -15.48 35.92 33.00
C ALA A 20 -16.63 36.83 33.49
N SER A 21 -17.77 36.36 33.98
CA SER A 21 -18.15 35.14 34.70
C SER A 21 -19.69 35.11 34.79
N PHE A 22 -20.30 33.93 34.83
CA PHE A 22 -21.34 33.50 35.79
C PHE A 22 -21.97 32.20 35.29
N ASP A 23 -21.72 31.12 36.04
CA ASP A 23 -22.54 29.90 36.07
C ASP A 23 -23.95 30.25 36.59
N ASP A 24 -25.02 29.73 35.99
CA ASP A 24 -25.67 28.46 36.40
C ASP A 24 -27.07 28.31 35.75
N GLU A 25 -27.45 27.06 35.48
CA GLU A 25 -28.80 26.52 35.16
C GLU A 25 -29.60 27.00 33.93
N CYS A 26 -29.48 26.26 32.81
CA CYS A 26 -30.63 25.59 32.16
C CYS A 26 -30.18 24.74 30.97
N ASP A 27 -30.24 23.43 31.14
CA ASP A 27 -30.04 22.42 30.12
C ASP A 27 -31.39 22.00 29.49
N ARG A 28 -31.30 21.45 28.27
CA ARG A 28 -32.30 20.63 27.54
C ARG A 28 -33.27 21.35 26.59
N SER A 29 -32.86 21.41 25.31
CA SER A 29 -33.60 20.85 24.15
C SER A 29 -33.11 21.33 22.75
N GLY A 30 -31.91 21.91 22.64
CA GLY A 30 -31.37 22.40 21.35
C GLY A 30 -30.31 21.53 20.64
N GLY A 31 -29.93 20.36 21.19
CA GLY A 31 -28.68 19.69 20.83
C GLY A 31 -28.66 18.77 19.60
N ASN A 32 -29.81 18.36 19.05
CA ASN A 32 -29.82 17.17 18.19
C ASN A 32 -29.50 17.40 16.69
N LEU A 33 -29.63 18.62 16.16
CA LEU A 33 -29.39 18.89 14.73
C LEU A 33 -27.92 19.18 14.40
N LEU A 34 -27.17 19.81 15.32
CA LEU A 34 -25.74 20.03 15.14
C LEU A 34 -24.91 18.76 15.45
N GLN A 35 -25.41 17.88 16.33
CA GLN A 35 -24.80 16.57 16.57
C GLN A 35 -24.95 15.62 15.37
N SER A 36 -26.08 15.65 14.65
CA SER A 36 -26.31 14.77 13.51
C SER A 36 -25.48 15.17 12.27
N PHE A 37 -25.24 16.46 12.04
CA PHE A 37 -24.34 16.92 10.98
C PHE A 37 -22.85 16.72 11.31
N ALA A 38 -22.48 16.67 12.60
CA ALA A 38 -21.13 16.31 13.04
C ALA A 38 -20.85 14.79 12.95
N GLN A 39 -21.88 13.94 13.06
CA GLN A 39 -21.74 12.49 12.97
C GLN A 39 -21.58 11.98 11.52
N ALA A 40 -22.23 12.59 10.53
CA ALA A 40 -22.15 12.15 9.13
C ALA A 40 -20.89 12.62 8.37
N ARG A 41 -20.08 13.53 8.94
CA ARG A 41 -18.78 13.97 8.40
C ARG A 41 -17.57 13.34 9.08
N ARG A 42 -17.77 12.44 10.06
CA ARG A 42 -16.67 11.60 10.54
C ARG A 42 -16.34 10.60 9.44
N ALA A 43 -15.26 10.86 8.69
CA ALA A 43 -14.44 9.77 8.18
C ALA A 43 -14.32 8.73 9.31
N GLU A 44 -14.65 7.47 9.06
CA GLU A 44 -14.60 6.42 10.08
C GLU A 44 -13.25 6.50 10.80
N LYS A 45 -13.28 6.93 12.06
CA LYS A 45 -12.08 7.15 12.84
C LYS A 45 -11.48 5.78 13.14
N TYR A 46 -10.33 5.48 12.55
CA TYR A 46 -9.62 4.24 12.85
C TYR A 46 -9.27 4.15 14.33
N ALA A 47 -9.24 2.93 14.87
CA ALA A 47 -8.88 2.72 16.26
C ALA A 47 -7.42 3.11 16.53
N TRP A 48 -6.52 2.80 15.59
CA TRP A 48 -5.10 3.14 15.65
C TRP A 48 -4.52 3.27 14.24
N GLN A 49 -4.38 4.50 13.75
CA GLN A 49 -4.14 4.78 12.33
C GLN A 49 -2.68 4.61 11.90
N SER A 50 -1.72 4.83 12.79
CA SER A 50 -0.28 4.77 12.48
C SER A 50 0.47 4.04 13.60
N GLY A 51 1.75 3.70 13.37
CA GLY A 51 2.59 3.04 14.37
C GLY A 51 2.70 3.76 15.72
N ARG A 52 2.32 5.05 15.80
CA ARG A 52 2.26 5.83 17.06
C ARG A 52 0.85 6.34 17.37
N GLY A 53 -0.19 5.77 16.79
CA GLY A 53 -1.58 6.11 17.10
C GLY A 53 -2.21 7.14 16.19
N ASN A 54 -3.18 7.88 16.71
CA ASN A 54 -4.05 8.75 15.92
C ASN A 54 -3.66 10.20 16.09
N PHE A 55 -3.61 10.96 15.00
CA PHE A 55 -3.58 12.41 15.11
C PHE A 55 -4.82 12.95 15.86
N PRO A 56 -4.68 13.93 16.76
CA PRO A 56 -3.45 14.62 17.18
C PRO A 56 -2.73 13.97 18.38
N ASN A 57 -3.25 12.87 18.93
CA ASN A 57 -2.74 12.24 20.15
C ASN A 57 -1.90 11.00 19.83
N PHE A 58 -0.58 11.18 19.76
CA PHE A 58 0.36 10.09 19.52
C PHE A 58 0.74 9.37 20.82
N ALA A 59 0.90 8.05 20.76
CA ALA A 59 1.25 7.15 21.85
C ALA A 59 0.28 7.15 23.04
N VAL A 60 -0.92 7.71 22.88
CA VAL A 60 -1.97 7.75 23.91
C VAL A 60 -3.23 7.06 23.40
N ALA A 61 -3.71 6.08 24.15
CA ALA A 61 -4.97 5.41 23.88
C ALA A 61 -6.14 6.11 24.59
N GLU A 62 -7.29 6.12 23.91
CA GLU A 62 -8.57 6.57 24.49
C GLU A 62 -9.24 5.51 25.38
N ALA A 63 -8.67 4.30 25.41
CA ALA A 63 -9.17 3.16 26.17
C ALA A 63 -8.23 2.82 27.33
N ASN A 64 -8.80 2.19 28.36
CA ASN A 64 -8.03 1.66 29.48
C ASN A 64 -7.36 0.35 29.04
N GLY A 65 -6.04 0.26 29.24
CA GLY A 65 -5.31 -0.97 29.04
C GLY A 65 -5.40 -1.86 30.29
N PRO A 66 -5.22 -3.18 30.16
CA PRO A 66 -5.16 -4.08 31.30
C PRO A 66 -3.91 -3.81 32.12
N PHE A 67 -4.05 -3.64 33.44
CA PHE A 67 -2.87 -3.61 34.30
C PHE A 67 -2.27 -5.01 34.45
N ASN A 68 -3.08 -6.04 34.75
CA ASN A 68 -2.58 -7.41 34.87
C ASN A 68 -2.37 -8.05 33.48
N LEU A 69 -1.15 -7.93 32.95
CA LEU A 69 -0.82 -8.39 31.60
C LEU A 69 -0.90 -9.92 31.44
N SER A 70 -0.53 -10.67 32.49
CA SER A 70 -0.47 -12.14 32.42
C SER A 70 -1.85 -12.80 32.37
N GLU A 71 -2.88 -12.15 32.92
CA GLU A 71 -4.26 -12.67 32.94
C GLU A 71 -5.10 -12.20 31.74
N THR A 72 -4.58 -11.28 30.93
CA THR A 72 -5.37 -10.58 29.90
C THR A 72 -4.94 -10.87 28.47
N LEU A 73 -3.97 -11.78 28.27
CA LEU A 73 -3.58 -12.28 26.96
C LEU A 73 -4.74 -13.07 26.34
N SER A 74 -5.32 -12.56 25.24
CA SER A 74 -6.41 -13.23 24.53
C SER A 74 -5.91 -14.28 23.54
N TRP A 75 -4.87 -13.95 22.77
CA TRP A 75 -4.23 -14.83 21.80
C TRP A 75 -2.80 -14.36 21.55
N SER A 76 -2.00 -15.22 20.93
CA SER A 76 -0.68 -14.87 20.43
C SER A 76 -0.47 -15.49 19.06
N TRP A 77 0.34 -14.82 18.24
CA TRP A 77 0.76 -15.33 16.94
C TRP A 77 2.28 -15.41 16.91
N HIS A 78 2.77 -16.41 16.18
CA HIS A 78 4.16 -16.46 15.77
C HIS A 78 4.24 -16.97 14.33
N HIS A 79 5.34 -16.67 13.65
CA HIS A 79 5.51 -17.08 12.26
C HIS A 79 5.43 -18.63 12.12
N PRO A 80 4.75 -19.18 11.11
CA PRO A 80 4.53 -20.63 10.97
C PRO A 80 5.81 -21.47 10.91
N LYS A 81 6.89 -20.91 10.37
CA LYS A 81 8.21 -21.57 10.29
C LYS A 81 9.01 -21.52 11.60
N GLY A 82 8.59 -20.72 12.58
CA GLY A 82 9.29 -20.58 13.86
C GLY A 82 9.09 -19.20 14.47
N ARG A 83 9.18 -19.13 15.81
CA ARG A 83 8.91 -17.87 16.54
C ARG A 83 9.78 -16.70 16.09
N PHE A 84 11.04 -16.97 15.82
CA PHE A 84 12.03 -15.96 15.49
C PHE A 84 12.32 -15.86 13.99
N HIS A 85 11.52 -16.53 13.14
CA HIS A 85 11.74 -16.60 11.70
C HIS A 85 11.64 -15.25 10.98
N THR A 86 10.89 -14.31 11.56
CA THR A 86 10.76 -12.94 11.08
C THR A 86 10.95 -11.97 12.24
N LEU A 87 11.02 -10.69 11.90
CA LEU A 87 11.06 -9.56 12.82
C LEU A 87 9.74 -8.78 12.65
N THR A 88 9.31 -8.04 13.66
CA THR A 88 8.02 -7.31 13.64
C THR A 88 8.23 -5.85 14.02
N TRP A 89 7.77 -4.89 13.22
CA TRP A 89 8.09 -3.47 13.45
C TRP A 89 6.92 -2.66 13.97
N GLY A 90 5.73 -2.76 13.36
CA GLY A 90 4.62 -1.91 13.75
C GLY A 90 3.25 -2.54 13.56
N THR A 91 2.30 -2.01 14.33
CA THR A 91 0.92 -2.46 14.31
C THR A 91 -0.05 -1.30 14.16
N VAL A 92 -1.11 -1.52 13.39
CA VAL A 92 -2.22 -0.57 13.23
C VAL A 92 -3.56 -1.29 13.34
N LEU A 93 -4.60 -0.57 13.77
CA LEU A 93 -5.92 -1.09 14.06
C LEU A 93 -6.97 -0.32 13.25
N ASP A 94 -7.75 -1.01 12.43
CA ASP A 94 -8.86 -0.40 11.72
C ASP A 94 -10.07 -0.12 12.64
N HIS A 95 -11.17 0.36 12.07
CA HIS A 95 -12.38 0.69 12.83
C HIS A 95 -13.11 -0.56 13.37
N GLN A 96 -12.81 -1.75 12.84
CA GLN A 96 -13.29 -3.05 13.30
C GLN A 96 -12.33 -3.71 14.30
N LEU A 97 -11.25 -3.03 14.66
CA LEU A 97 -10.18 -3.55 15.53
C LEU A 97 -9.41 -4.73 14.91
N ASN A 98 -9.49 -4.91 13.60
CA ASN A 98 -8.60 -5.86 12.93
C ASN A 98 -7.16 -5.38 13.09
N VAL A 99 -6.26 -6.33 13.35
CA VAL A 99 -4.85 -6.08 13.61
C VAL A 99 -4.07 -6.21 12.31
N TYR A 100 -3.39 -5.15 11.93
CA TYR A 100 -2.41 -5.18 10.84
C TYR A 100 -1.02 -5.23 11.45
N LEU A 101 -0.23 -6.22 11.06
CA LEU A 101 1.13 -6.45 11.54
C LEU A 101 2.11 -6.31 10.37
N SER A 102 3.07 -5.39 10.48
CA SER A 102 4.24 -5.37 9.61
C SER A 102 5.35 -6.25 10.18
N ALA A 103 5.83 -7.14 9.33
CA ALA A 103 6.95 -8.01 9.59
C ALA A 103 7.93 -7.99 8.41
N ALA A 104 9.12 -8.53 8.60
CA ALA A 104 10.26 -8.35 7.68
C ALA A 104 9.90 -8.87 6.30
N ASP A 105 9.15 -9.95 6.32
CA ASP A 105 8.73 -10.75 5.20
C ASP A 105 7.42 -10.28 4.55
N GLY A 106 6.69 -9.36 5.20
CA GLY A 106 5.46 -8.83 4.64
C GLY A 106 4.45 -8.27 5.65
N LEU A 107 3.26 -7.98 5.15
CA LEU A 107 2.11 -7.48 5.93
C LEU A 107 1.09 -8.59 6.15
N ARG A 108 0.46 -8.57 7.33
CA ARG A 108 -0.61 -9.50 7.69
C ARG A 108 -1.77 -8.75 8.31
N LYS A 109 -2.98 -9.22 8.03
CA LYS A 109 -4.20 -8.75 8.70
C LYS A 109 -4.80 -9.90 9.48
N PHE A 110 -5.08 -9.67 10.75
CA PHE A 110 -5.81 -10.58 11.63
C PHE A 110 -7.13 -9.94 12.04
N ASP A 111 -8.15 -10.75 12.28
CA ASP A 111 -9.32 -10.29 13.02
C ASP A 111 -9.01 -10.15 14.53
N VAL A 112 -10.03 -9.74 15.28
CA VAL A 112 -9.93 -9.51 16.73
C VAL A 112 -9.61 -10.78 17.53
N ASP A 113 -9.91 -11.95 16.98
CA ASP A 113 -9.68 -13.27 17.59
C ASP A 113 -8.33 -13.88 17.17
N GLY A 114 -7.57 -13.19 16.33
CA GLY A 114 -6.25 -13.62 15.86
C GLY A 114 -6.31 -14.54 14.64
N GLN A 115 -7.45 -14.64 13.94
CA GLN A 115 -7.52 -15.38 12.68
C GLN A 115 -6.92 -14.56 11.55
N LEU A 116 -6.03 -15.18 10.77
CA LEU A 116 -5.43 -14.55 9.61
C LEU A 116 -6.48 -14.32 8.52
N LEU A 117 -6.74 -13.07 8.16
CA LEU A 117 -7.65 -12.67 7.10
C LEU A 117 -6.96 -12.59 5.74
N TRP A 118 -5.76 -12.04 5.70
CA TRP A 118 -4.90 -12.05 4.52
C TRP A 118 -3.44 -11.80 4.91
N GLU A 119 -2.51 -12.20 4.03
CA GLU A 119 -1.10 -11.85 4.10
C GLU A 119 -0.57 -11.38 2.73
N HIS A 120 0.44 -10.53 2.75
CA HIS A 120 1.12 -9.97 1.58
C HIS A 120 2.63 -10.08 1.78
N HIS A 121 3.26 -11.00 1.05
CA HIS A 121 4.71 -11.24 1.12
C HIS A 121 5.49 -10.22 0.28
N THR A 122 6.63 -9.76 0.79
CA THR A 122 7.43 -8.70 0.14
C THR A 122 8.88 -9.06 -0.12
N LEU A 123 9.40 -10.18 0.41
CA LEU A 123 10.79 -10.59 0.19
C LEU A 123 11.13 -10.67 -1.32
N PRO A 124 12.33 -10.23 -1.73
CA PRO A 124 13.47 -9.80 -0.91
C PRO A 124 13.39 -8.35 -0.37
N ALA A 125 12.29 -7.62 -0.64
CA ALA A 125 12.08 -6.27 -0.13
C ALA A 125 11.59 -6.33 1.32
N ILE A 126 12.46 -5.98 2.28
CA ILE A 126 12.19 -6.14 3.70
C ILE A 126 11.35 -4.96 4.20
N LEU A 127 10.23 -5.22 4.88
CA LEU A 127 9.47 -4.16 5.56
C LEU A 127 10.05 -3.91 6.95
N MET A 128 10.61 -2.72 7.17
CA MET A 128 11.23 -2.33 8.44
C MET A 128 10.57 -1.10 9.09
N ASN A 129 9.54 -0.55 8.47
CA ASN A 129 8.84 0.60 9.01
C ASN A 129 7.44 0.21 9.50
N ALA A 130 6.98 0.90 10.56
CA ALA A 130 5.60 0.78 10.98
C ALA A 130 4.66 1.33 9.89
N PRO A 131 3.57 0.63 9.56
CA PRO A 131 2.66 1.05 8.51
C PRO A 131 1.69 2.13 8.99
N ALA A 132 0.94 2.70 8.05
CA ALA A 132 -0.22 3.54 8.33
C ALA A 132 -1.42 3.13 7.49
N ILE A 133 -2.62 3.34 8.01
CA ILE A 133 -3.88 3.15 7.29
C ILE A 133 -4.54 4.49 6.96
N TYR A 134 -5.10 4.61 5.77
CA TYR A 134 -5.81 5.80 5.33
C TYR A 134 -6.80 5.45 4.22
N GLN A 135 -8.07 5.85 4.40
CA GLN A 135 -9.15 5.68 3.40
C GLN A 135 -9.22 4.29 2.71
N GLY A 136 -9.21 3.20 3.49
CA GLY A 136 -9.31 1.84 2.94
C GLY A 136 -8.00 1.25 2.41
N SER A 137 -6.89 1.96 2.55
CA SER A 137 -5.55 1.55 2.13
C SER A 137 -4.59 1.44 3.31
N ILE A 138 -3.65 0.50 3.25
CA ILE A 138 -2.50 0.40 4.15
C ILE A 138 -1.21 0.72 3.39
N PHE A 139 -0.34 1.52 3.98
CA PHE A 139 0.88 2.04 3.38
C PHE A 139 2.09 1.54 4.15
N ALA A 140 3.08 1.02 3.42
CA ALA A 140 4.34 0.55 3.98
C ALA A 140 5.49 0.80 3.01
N SER A 141 6.68 0.97 3.56
CA SER A 141 7.92 1.12 2.82
C SER A 141 8.87 -0.06 3.06
N ASP A 142 9.63 -0.42 2.02
CA ASP A 142 10.60 -1.50 2.04
C ASP A 142 12.04 -1.00 1.87
N THR A 143 13.01 -1.81 2.29
CA THR A 143 14.44 -1.48 2.24
C THR A 143 15.00 -1.31 0.82
N LEU A 144 14.29 -1.77 -0.22
CA LEU A 144 14.71 -1.58 -1.62
C LEU A 144 14.25 -0.23 -2.20
N GLY A 145 13.69 0.65 -1.37
CA GLY A 145 13.23 1.96 -1.80
C GLY A 145 11.78 1.99 -2.30
N GLY A 146 11.05 0.88 -2.18
CA GLY A 146 9.66 0.76 -2.55
C GLY A 146 8.73 1.33 -1.47
N VAL A 147 7.73 2.12 -1.88
CA VAL A 147 6.55 2.44 -1.07
C VAL A 147 5.33 1.86 -1.75
N ARG A 148 4.48 1.19 -0.99
CA ARG A 148 3.32 0.46 -1.49
C ARG A 148 2.06 0.89 -0.77
N ALA A 149 0.95 0.93 -1.49
CA ALA A 149 -0.38 0.95 -0.92
C ALA A 149 -1.08 -0.37 -1.23
N LEU A 150 -1.66 -1.01 -0.21
CA LEU A 150 -2.46 -2.22 -0.35
C LEU A 150 -3.91 -1.93 0.07
N SER A 151 -4.86 -2.63 -0.54
CA SER A 151 -6.26 -2.62 -0.09
C SER A 151 -6.37 -3.24 1.31
N MET A 152 -6.95 -2.52 2.26
CA MET A 152 -7.21 -3.01 3.62
C MET A 152 -8.13 -4.24 3.63
N SER A 153 -9.04 -4.36 2.66
CA SER A 153 -10.00 -5.47 2.57
C SER A 153 -9.40 -6.74 1.97
N THR A 154 -8.45 -6.63 1.05
CA THR A 154 -7.98 -7.79 0.27
C THR A 154 -6.48 -8.04 0.32
N GLY A 155 -5.68 -7.14 0.90
CA GLY A 155 -4.21 -7.22 0.88
C GLY A 155 -3.59 -7.09 -0.51
N LYS A 156 -4.37 -6.69 -1.52
CA LYS A 156 -3.91 -6.55 -2.91
C LYS A 156 -3.24 -5.20 -3.11
N LEU A 157 -2.16 -5.20 -3.90
CA LEU A 157 -1.45 -3.98 -4.30
C LEU A 157 -2.38 -3.04 -5.07
N LEU A 158 -2.45 -1.79 -4.64
CA LEU A 158 -3.14 -0.69 -5.32
C LEU A 158 -2.17 0.10 -6.17
N TRP A 159 -1.03 0.47 -5.60
CA TRP A 159 0.08 1.10 -6.30
C TRP A 159 1.41 0.79 -5.60
N HIS A 160 2.50 0.93 -6.35
CA HIS A 160 3.87 0.81 -5.88
C HIS A 160 4.71 1.93 -6.51
N SER A 161 5.58 2.55 -5.72
CA SER A 161 6.46 3.62 -6.18
C SER A 161 7.87 3.38 -5.68
N ASN A 162 8.83 3.41 -6.61
CA ASN A 162 10.25 3.32 -6.30
C ASN A 162 10.80 4.72 -6.08
N LEU A 163 11.23 5.02 -4.86
CA LEU A 163 11.60 6.39 -4.48
C LEU A 163 13.02 6.79 -4.88
N SER A 164 13.96 5.85 -4.88
CA SER A 164 15.37 5.92 -5.30
C SER A 164 16.12 4.71 -4.71
N MET A 165 17.46 4.70 -4.76
CA MET A 165 18.37 3.84 -3.98
C MET A 165 17.85 3.53 -2.55
N PRO A 166 18.25 2.39 -1.95
CA PRO A 166 17.66 1.78 -0.75
C PRO A 166 17.13 2.72 0.33
N ILE A 167 16.11 2.29 1.08
CA ILE A 167 15.76 2.90 2.36
C ILE A 167 16.61 2.20 3.43
N GLY A 168 17.14 2.98 4.36
CA GLY A 168 17.95 2.48 5.46
C GLY A 168 17.23 1.41 6.28
N GLU A 169 18.00 0.53 6.89
CA GLU A 169 17.48 -0.54 7.74
C GLU A 169 17.20 -0.07 9.19
N ASP A 170 16.68 1.15 9.34
CA ASP A 170 16.22 1.73 10.59
C ASP A 170 14.74 1.40 10.86
N ASN A 171 14.26 1.62 12.09
CA ASN A 171 12.86 1.42 12.49
C ASN A 171 12.08 2.74 12.41
N GLY A 172 11.78 3.15 11.18
CA GLY A 172 11.01 4.35 10.89
C GLY A 172 9.49 4.11 10.82
N PHE A 173 8.78 5.17 10.44
CA PHE A 173 7.32 5.17 10.34
C PHE A 173 6.91 5.69 8.97
N THR A 174 6.15 4.88 8.22
CA THR A 174 5.38 5.38 7.07
C THR A 174 4.07 5.95 7.60
N MET A 175 3.84 7.25 7.41
CA MET A 175 2.64 7.91 7.94
C MET A 175 1.86 8.62 6.85
N VAL A 176 0.54 8.72 7.02
CA VAL A 176 -0.35 9.37 6.05
C VAL A 176 -1.18 10.44 6.75
N HIS A 177 -1.20 11.65 6.19
CA HIS A 177 -2.02 12.75 6.68
C HIS A 177 -2.50 13.61 5.51
N GLU A 178 -3.80 13.95 5.51
CA GLU A 178 -4.44 14.78 4.46
C GLU A 178 -4.10 14.34 3.02
N GLY A 179 -4.07 13.03 2.77
CA GLY A 179 -3.78 12.45 1.45
C GLY A 179 -2.30 12.43 1.06
N VAL A 180 -1.39 12.76 1.98
CA VAL A 180 0.06 12.74 1.75
C VAL A 180 0.71 11.64 2.57
N VAL A 181 1.49 10.77 1.92
CA VAL A 181 2.31 9.73 2.53
C VAL A 181 3.70 10.30 2.79
N PHE A 182 4.22 10.11 4.00
CA PHE A 182 5.55 10.57 4.43
C PHE A 182 6.43 9.37 4.75
N THR A 183 7.65 9.37 4.19
CA THR A 183 8.67 8.37 4.51
C THR A 183 10.07 8.96 4.40
N ALA A 184 11.04 8.30 5.04
CA ALA A 184 12.45 8.60 4.84
C ALA A 184 13.03 7.74 3.70
N ALA A 185 14.00 8.28 2.99
CA ALA A 185 14.66 7.63 1.86
C ALA A 185 16.06 8.20 1.61
N GLY A 186 16.69 7.74 0.54
CA GLY A 186 17.99 8.23 0.08
C GLY A 186 19.10 7.79 1.02
N TRP A 187 19.21 6.48 1.24
CA TRP A 187 20.30 5.87 1.99
C TRP A 187 21.64 6.10 1.27
N ARG A 188 22.65 6.59 1.99
CA ARG A 188 23.99 6.89 1.43
C ARG A 188 25.10 6.48 2.39
N ASP A 189 26.25 6.10 1.81
CA ASP A 189 27.53 5.86 2.49
C ASP A 189 28.68 6.44 1.61
N PRO A 190 29.72 7.08 2.16
CA PRO A 190 29.88 7.51 3.55
C PRO A 190 28.96 8.68 3.90
N SER A 191 28.36 8.60 5.09
CA SER A 191 27.77 9.75 5.77
C SER A 191 28.68 10.13 6.95
N PRO A 192 28.70 11.40 7.40
CA PRO A 192 29.50 11.83 8.55
C PRO A 192 29.30 10.98 9.81
N MET A 193 28.18 10.24 9.85
CA MET A 193 27.73 9.44 10.97
C MET A 193 27.44 7.95 10.63
N GLY A 194 27.85 7.47 9.45
CA GLY A 194 27.55 6.13 8.93
C GLY A 194 26.29 6.08 8.06
N PRO A 195 26.00 4.94 7.40
CA PRO A 195 24.92 4.83 6.44
C PRO A 195 23.54 5.13 7.05
N ALA A 196 22.80 6.08 6.50
CA ALA A 196 21.49 6.49 7.01
C ALA A 196 20.64 7.16 5.92
N ASN A 197 19.34 7.40 6.20
CA ASN A 197 18.44 8.08 5.28
C ASN A 197 18.69 9.59 5.27
N HIS A 198 19.00 10.17 4.10
CA HIS A 198 19.29 11.60 3.98
C HIS A 198 18.11 12.44 3.50
N MET A 199 16.98 11.82 3.19
CA MET A 199 15.84 12.51 2.60
C MET A 199 14.55 12.16 3.31
N VAL A 200 13.67 13.14 3.44
CA VAL A 200 12.24 12.96 3.71
C VAL A 200 11.51 13.14 2.39
N LYS A 201 10.66 12.18 2.02
CA LYS A 201 9.85 12.23 0.80
C LYS A 201 8.37 12.24 1.14
N ALA A 202 7.62 13.00 0.35
CA ALA A 202 6.18 12.99 0.35
C ALA A 202 5.64 12.43 -0.96
N LEU A 203 4.61 11.60 -0.86
CA LEU A 203 3.93 10.99 -1.99
C LEU A 203 2.43 11.27 -1.88
N ASN A 204 1.74 11.31 -3.01
CA ASN A 204 0.29 11.32 -3.03
C ASN A 204 -0.24 9.93 -2.63
N ALA A 205 -1.16 9.88 -1.67
CA ALA A 205 -1.74 8.63 -1.17
C ALA A 205 -2.60 7.89 -2.21
N SER A 206 -3.14 8.57 -3.23
CA SER A 206 -4.00 7.92 -4.22
C SER A 206 -3.24 7.13 -5.28
N ASP A 207 -2.05 7.57 -5.66
CA ASP A 207 -1.30 7.05 -6.82
C ASP A 207 0.20 6.81 -6.58
N GLY A 208 0.73 7.23 -5.43
CA GLY A 208 2.14 7.08 -5.09
C GLY A 208 3.06 8.11 -5.76
N GLN A 209 2.53 9.09 -6.48
CA GLN A 209 3.37 10.10 -7.14
C GLN A 209 4.17 10.91 -6.10
N ILE A 210 5.48 11.03 -6.30
CA ILE A 210 6.35 11.85 -5.46
C ILE A 210 5.93 13.32 -5.61
N LEU A 211 5.54 13.94 -4.49
CA LEU A 211 5.14 15.34 -4.42
C LEU A 211 6.33 16.27 -4.20
N TRP A 212 7.22 15.90 -3.27
CA TRP A 212 8.42 16.66 -2.96
C TRP A 212 9.45 15.81 -2.20
N THR A 213 10.67 16.33 -2.12
CA THR A 213 11.78 15.78 -1.34
C THR A 213 12.42 16.89 -0.51
N TYR A 214 12.78 16.58 0.73
CA TYR A 214 13.48 17.50 1.65
C TYR A 214 14.70 16.81 2.26
N GLU A 215 15.86 17.49 2.23
CA GLU A 215 17.11 17.00 2.82
C GLU A 215 17.42 17.78 4.11
N PRO A 216 17.28 17.16 5.30
CA PRO A 216 17.67 17.78 6.57
C PRO A 216 19.19 17.95 6.70
N ASP A 217 19.62 18.79 7.65
CA ASP A 217 21.05 19.11 7.85
C ASP A 217 21.89 17.90 8.29
N ALA A 218 21.25 16.93 8.94
CA ALA A 218 21.81 15.65 9.32
C ALA A 218 20.81 14.54 8.93
N PRO A 219 21.29 13.31 8.66
CA PRO A 219 20.41 12.25 8.23
C PRO A 219 19.35 11.92 9.30
N VAL A 220 18.25 11.34 8.83
CA VAL A 220 17.15 10.87 9.65
C VAL A 220 17.39 9.42 10.02
N TRP A 221 17.13 9.09 11.28
CA TRP A 221 17.14 7.73 11.80
C TRP A 221 15.86 7.52 12.61
N ASN A 222 15.17 6.39 12.41
CA ASN A 222 13.86 6.11 12.98
C ASN A 222 12.84 7.22 12.66
N PHE A 223 12.71 7.59 11.38
CA PHE A 223 11.90 8.72 10.93
C PHE A 223 10.47 8.65 11.47
N LEU A 224 10.07 9.65 12.27
CA LEU A 224 8.75 9.76 12.86
C LEU A 224 8.17 11.15 12.60
N PRO A 225 7.33 11.33 11.56
CA PRO A 225 6.61 12.58 11.33
C PRO A 225 5.40 12.70 12.26
N LEU A 226 5.30 13.81 12.98
CA LEU A 226 4.22 14.09 13.93
C LEU A 226 3.44 15.31 13.46
N PHE A 227 2.12 15.24 13.48
CA PHE A 227 1.27 16.30 12.94
C PHE A 227 0.73 17.16 14.09
N PRO A 228 1.19 18.41 14.29
CA PRO A 228 0.62 19.33 15.29
C PRO A 228 -0.69 19.97 14.84
N ASP A 229 -0.92 20.03 13.52
CA ASP A 229 -2.12 20.57 12.89
C ASP A 229 -2.33 19.91 11.52
N ARG A 230 -3.28 20.44 10.75
CA ARG A 230 -3.66 19.93 9.42
C ARG A 230 -2.68 20.26 8.31
N ASP A 231 -1.83 21.27 8.48
CA ASP A 231 -1.08 21.88 7.38
C ASP A 231 0.44 21.66 7.52
N THR A 232 0.89 21.18 8.68
CA THR A 232 2.30 21.05 9.04
C THR A 232 2.60 19.74 9.74
N PHE A 233 3.87 19.37 9.72
CA PHE A 233 4.38 18.23 10.48
C PHE A 233 5.75 18.58 11.08
N VAL A 234 6.10 17.87 12.15
CA VAL A 234 7.39 17.96 12.83
C VAL A 234 8.09 16.61 12.82
N PHE A 235 9.42 16.62 12.75
CA PHE A 235 10.22 15.41 12.91
C PHE A 235 11.58 15.78 13.50
N GLN A 236 12.37 14.78 13.84
CA GLN A 236 13.72 14.94 14.38
C GLN A 236 14.75 14.24 13.49
N ASP A 237 15.95 14.82 13.35
CA ASP A 237 17.10 14.10 12.81
C ASP A 237 17.89 13.32 13.89
N MET A 238 18.87 12.53 13.45
CA MET A 238 19.70 11.69 14.35
C MET A 238 20.54 12.49 15.36
N THR A 239 20.65 13.81 15.21
CA THR A 239 21.41 14.66 16.13
C THR A 239 20.53 15.29 17.21
N GLY A 240 19.21 15.06 17.15
CA GLY A 240 18.25 15.72 18.04
C GLY A 240 17.65 17.01 17.51
N ARG A 241 17.96 17.41 16.27
CA ARG A 241 17.41 18.66 15.72
C ARG A 241 15.98 18.42 15.27
N VAL A 242 15.08 19.28 15.71
CA VAL A 242 13.68 19.26 15.32
C VAL A 242 13.49 20.15 14.11
N TYR A 243 12.70 19.69 13.15
CA TYR A 243 12.27 20.43 11.98
C TYR A 243 10.75 20.51 11.99
N ARG A 244 10.19 21.66 11.61
CA ARG A 244 8.78 21.82 11.29
C ARG A 244 8.64 22.26 9.84
N LEU A 245 7.90 21.49 9.05
CA LEU A 245 7.67 21.74 7.63
C LEU A 245 6.16 21.85 7.37
N SER A 246 5.79 22.53 6.29
CA SER A 246 4.44 22.40 5.72
C SER A 246 4.28 21.07 4.99
N LEU A 247 3.04 20.64 4.79
CA LEU A 247 2.68 19.48 3.96
C LEU A 247 3.19 19.56 2.51
N GLN A 248 3.53 20.76 2.03
CA GLN A 248 4.12 21.00 0.71
C GLN A 248 5.66 21.02 0.72
N GLY A 249 6.29 20.63 1.83
CA GLY A 249 7.74 20.49 1.94
C GLY A 249 8.49 21.78 2.27
N LYS A 250 7.79 22.87 2.61
CA LYS A 250 8.43 24.14 2.99
C LYS A 250 8.87 24.10 4.45
N LEU A 251 10.17 24.30 4.71
CA LEU A 251 10.69 24.51 6.06
C LEU A 251 10.09 25.77 6.69
N LEU A 252 9.50 25.61 7.88
CA LEU A 252 8.99 26.72 8.70
C LEU A 252 10.02 27.13 9.75
N TRP A 253 10.57 26.15 10.47
CA TRP A 253 11.67 26.36 11.40
C TRP A 253 12.42 25.06 11.68
N LYS A 254 13.65 25.19 12.18
CA LYS A 254 14.42 24.10 12.78
C LYS A 254 15.09 24.57 14.07
N ALA A 255 15.16 23.71 15.08
CA ALA A 255 15.71 24.07 16.39
C ALA A 255 16.39 22.88 17.06
N GLY A 256 17.42 23.16 17.85
CA GLY A 256 18.13 22.15 18.63
C GLY A 256 19.08 21.28 17.81
N GLY A 257 19.28 20.07 18.32
CA GLY A 257 20.29 19.12 17.88
C GLY A 257 21.70 19.48 18.37
N LYS A 258 22.52 18.44 18.51
CA LYS A 258 23.94 18.58 18.87
C LYS A 258 24.79 18.01 17.74
N PRO A 259 25.47 18.85 16.94
CA PRO A 259 26.32 18.38 15.85
C PRO A 259 27.31 17.31 16.31
N GLY A 260 27.50 16.29 15.48
CA GLY A 260 28.38 15.16 15.77
C GLY A 260 27.89 14.27 16.91
N THR A 261 26.59 14.24 17.21
CA THR A 261 25.99 13.25 18.12
C THR A 261 25.05 12.32 17.37
N TRP A 262 24.63 11.26 18.05
CA TRP A 262 23.76 10.21 17.50
C TRP A 262 22.66 9.88 18.51
N THR A 263 21.43 9.63 18.05
CA THR A 263 20.36 9.04 18.84
C THR A 263 19.51 8.10 18.01
N ASP A 264 19.06 7.01 18.64
CA ASP A 264 18.00 6.15 18.11
C ASP A 264 16.60 6.67 18.52
N GLY A 265 16.54 7.75 19.30
CA GLY A 265 15.28 8.33 19.78
C GLY A 265 14.61 9.24 18.78
N GLY A 266 13.28 9.25 18.79
CA GLY A 266 12.46 10.15 17.99
C GLY A 266 11.87 11.30 18.81
N ALA A 267 11.38 12.33 18.14
CA ALA A 267 10.59 13.36 18.81
C ALA A 267 9.23 12.81 19.24
N ALA A 268 8.56 13.54 20.13
CA ALA A 268 7.19 13.28 20.52
C ALA A 268 6.41 14.60 20.65
N LEU A 269 5.10 14.55 20.43
CA LEU A 269 4.25 15.72 20.32
C LEU A 269 3.11 15.62 21.34
N GLY A 270 2.89 16.68 22.11
CA GLY A 270 1.80 16.79 23.06
C GLY A 270 1.88 18.12 23.81
N ASN A 271 0.82 18.51 24.51
CA ASN A 271 0.83 19.73 25.34
C ASN A 271 1.21 21.03 24.57
N GLY A 272 0.94 21.09 23.26
CA GLY A 272 1.37 22.20 22.41
C GLY A 272 2.90 22.35 22.27
N MET A 273 3.64 21.29 22.55
CA MET A 273 5.10 21.26 22.53
C MET A 273 5.63 20.01 21.81
N VAL A 274 6.84 20.13 21.29
CA VAL A 274 7.63 19.04 20.71
C VAL A 274 8.76 18.70 21.67
N TYR A 275 8.85 17.43 22.04
CA TYR A 275 9.86 16.89 22.93
C TYR A 275 10.87 16.13 22.10
N ALA A 276 12.13 16.54 22.14
CA ALA A 276 13.21 15.97 21.35
C ALA A 276 14.29 15.40 22.27
N VAL A 277 14.97 14.36 21.79
CA VAL A 277 15.98 13.64 22.54
C VAL A 277 17.29 13.59 21.76
N ASN A 278 18.42 13.65 22.47
CA ASN A 278 19.73 13.42 21.89
C ASN A 278 20.70 12.84 22.91
N ASN A 279 21.75 12.18 22.45
CA ASN A 279 22.88 11.82 23.30
C ASN A 279 23.87 12.98 23.39
N ASN A 280 24.46 13.21 24.55
CA ASN A 280 25.38 14.34 24.73
C ASN A 280 26.82 14.02 24.39
N ASN A 281 27.20 12.74 24.33
CA ASN A 281 28.56 12.36 23.98
C ASN A 281 28.63 12.02 22.48
N PRO A 282 29.52 12.67 21.71
CA PRO A 282 29.69 12.38 20.30
C PRO A 282 30.29 10.97 20.12
N PRO A 283 29.79 10.17 19.16
CA PRO A 283 30.28 8.83 18.94
C PRO A 283 31.70 8.84 18.39
N LYS A 284 32.64 8.31 19.18
CA LYS A 284 33.88 7.80 18.58
C LYS A 284 33.62 6.47 17.87
N GLN A 285 32.66 5.65 18.36
CA GLN A 285 32.10 4.45 17.73
C GLN A 285 30.73 4.13 18.39
N LEU A 286 29.65 3.84 17.63
CA LEU A 286 28.28 3.63 18.17
C LEU A 286 28.23 2.58 19.31
N MET A 287 29.01 1.51 19.19
CA MET A 287 29.01 0.37 20.12
C MET A 287 29.81 0.58 21.42
N PHE A 288 30.53 1.69 21.58
CA PHE A 288 31.50 1.86 22.70
C PHE A 288 31.18 3.03 23.65
N HIS A 289 29.92 3.47 23.70
CA HIS A 289 29.50 4.46 24.69
C HIS A 289 29.30 3.80 26.05
N SER A 290 29.84 4.40 27.11
CA SER A 290 29.51 4.02 28.48
C SER A 290 28.01 4.13 28.72
N GLU A 291 27.44 3.21 29.51
CA GLU A 291 26.05 3.31 29.98
C GLU A 291 25.76 4.62 30.74
N HIS A 292 26.78 5.26 31.30
CA HIS A 292 26.70 6.55 31.99
C HIS A 292 26.84 7.76 31.06
N SER A 293 26.74 7.57 29.74
CA SER A 293 26.74 8.69 28.81
C SER A 293 25.43 9.47 28.96
N PRO A 294 25.46 10.74 29.37
CA PRO A 294 24.24 11.49 29.56
C PRO A 294 23.58 11.78 28.21
N GLY A 295 22.27 11.95 28.22
CA GLY A 295 21.52 12.51 27.11
C GLY A 295 20.79 13.78 27.50
N THR A 296 19.98 14.28 26.59
CA THR A 296 19.17 15.48 26.80
C THR A 296 17.77 15.23 26.30
N LEU A 297 16.80 15.71 27.09
CA LEU A 297 15.41 15.88 26.70
C LEU A 297 15.15 17.39 26.63
N SER A 298 14.71 17.87 25.47
CA SER A 298 14.40 19.29 25.22
C SER A 298 12.94 19.45 24.82
N ALA A 299 12.26 20.47 25.35
CA ALA A 299 10.90 20.82 24.96
C ALA A 299 10.87 22.15 24.21
N TYR A 300 10.31 22.14 23.00
CA TYR A 300 10.11 23.31 22.15
C TYR A 300 8.62 23.59 22.02
N ASP A 301 8.20 24.85 22.02
CA ASP A 301 6.84 25.15 21.54
C ASP A 301 6.72 24.95 20.03
N LEU A 302 5.49 25.02 19.51
CA LEU A 302 5.23 24.87 18.08
C LEU A 302 5.89 25.96 17.22
N ASN A 303 6.38 27.06 17.80
CA ASN A 303 7.13 28.10 17.09
C ASN A 303 8.64 27.82 17.07
N GLY A 304 9.10 26.70 17.64
CA GLY A 304 10.50 26.31 17.72
C GLY A 304 11.26 26.95 18.89
N THR A 305 10.56 27.59 19.83
CA THR A 305 11.20 28.21 21.00
C THR A 305 11.43 27.18 22.10
N LEU A 306 12.68 27.01 22.52
CA LEU A 306 13.03 26.16 23.66
C LEU A 306 12.36 26.67 24.94
N LYS A 307 11.57 25.82 25.60
CA LYS A 307 10.91 26.12 26.89
C LYS A 307 11.72 25.63 28.07
N TRP A 308 12.18 24.39 28.00
CA TRP A 308 13.02 23.79 29.02
C TRP A 308 13.85 22.67 28.42
N LYS A 309 14.93 22.31 29.12
CA LYS A 309 15.77 21.16 28.80
C LYS A 309 16.28 20.53 30.09
N ILE A 310 16.42 19.22 30.09
CA ILE A 310 17.03 18.47 31.18
C ILE A 310 18.11 17.53 30.65
N THR A 311 19.02 17.14 31.53
CA THR A 311 20.03 16.13 31.25
C THR A 311 19.57 14.81 31.85
N THR A 312 19.51 13.77 31.02
CA THR A 312 19.23 12.40 31.48
C THR A 312 20.54 11.74 31.91
N PRO A 313 20.52 10.87 32.94
CA PRO A 313 21.73 10.20 33.41
C PRO A 313 22.29 9.16 32.42
N ARG A 314 21.47 8.76 31.43
CA ARG A 314 21.76 7.73 30.43
C ARG A 314 21.17 8.12 29.06
N PRO A 315 21.53 7.42 27.98
CA PRO A 315 21.02 7.67 26.63
C PRO A 315 19.48 7.53 26.52
N PRO A 316 18.75 8.57 26.07
CA PRO A 316 17.32 8.50 25.74
C PRO A 316 17.12 8.02 24.30
N ASN A 317 17.44 6.75 24.05
CA ASN A 317 17.48 6.18 22.69
C ASN A 317 16.10 5.80 22.12
N ASN A 318 14.98 6.31 22.63
CA ASN A 318 13.65 6.02 22.09
C ASN A 318 12.71 7.23 22.16
N ALA A 319 11.65 7.22 21.35
CA ALA A 319 10.66 8.27 21.28
C ALA A 319 9.82 8.34 22.58
N PRO A 320 9.72 9.52 23.24
CA PRO A 320 8.89 9.67 24.43
C PRO A 320 7.38 9.51 24.15
N ALA A 321 6.58 9.32 25.19
CA ALA A 321 5.11 9.46 25.12
C ALA A 321 4.63 10.62 26.01
N ILE A 322 3.64 11.37 25.56
CA ILE A 322 3.09 12.51 26.29
C ILE A 322 1.64 12.25 26.65
N GLY A 323 1.34 12.13 27.94
CA GLY A 323 -0.01 11.81 28.38
C GLY A 323 -0.21 12.04 29.87
N LYS A 324 -1.45 11.84 30.34
CA LYS A 324 -1.72 11.81 31.78
C LYS A 324 -1.17 10.50 32.34
N VAL A 325 -0.59 10.55 33.53
CA VAL A 325 -0.20 9.34 34.26
C VAL A 325 -0.91 9.29 35.59
N GLN A 326 -1.23 8.08 36.04
CA GLN A 326 -1.88 7.87 37.32
C GLN A 326 -1.03 8.44 38.46
N GLY A 327 -1.68 9.01 39.49
CA GLY A 327 -1.02 9.58 40.66
C GLY A 327 -0.53 11.03 40.50
N TRP A 328 -0.49 11.58 39.28
CA TRP A 328 0.11 12.90 39.02
C TRP A 328 -0.80 13.85 38.23
N SER A 329 -0.85 15.12 38.66
CA SER A 329 -1.65 16.15 37.99
C SER A 329 -0.98 16.66 36.71
N GLY A 330 -1.76 16.94 35.65
CA GLY A 330 -1.22 17.46 34.39
C GLY A 330 -0.51 16.39 33.54
N LEU A 331 0.01 16.81 32.39
CA LEU A 331 0.65 15.90 31.43
C LEU A 331 2.09 15.55 31.85
N SER A 332 2.50 14.34 31.49
CA SER A 332 3.83 13.80 31.70
C SER A 332 4.50 13.43 30.39
N VAL A 333 5.82 13.55 30.36
CA VAL A 333 6.69 12.96 29.35
C VAL A 333 7.26 11.66 29.91
N ILE A 334 6.93 10.54 29.28
CA ILE A 334 7.44 9.22 29.62
C ILE A 334 8.61 8.92 28.71
N LEU A 335 9.78 8.74 29.32
CA LEU A 335 11.04 8.59 28.61
C LEU A 335 11.79 7.35 29.12
N PRO A 336 11.92 6.31 28.27
CA PRO A 336 12.86 5.25 28.52
C PRO A 336 14.29 5.73 28.30
N ILE A 337 15.18 5.36 29.21
CA ILE A 337 16.62 5.64 29.12
C ILE A 337 17.40 4.35 29.33
N CYS A 338 18.23 3.99 28.35
CA CYS A 338 19.10 2.83 28.46
C CYS A 338 20.19 2.87 27.39
N LYS A 339 21.33 2.25 27.68
CA LYS A 339 22.36 2.00 26.67
C LYS A 339 22.03 0.69 25.93
N GLN A 340 21.89 0.80 24.62
CA GLN A 340 21.61 -0.30 23.70
C GLN A 340 22.82 -1.25 23.55
N VAL A 341 22.52 -2.55 23.45
CA VAL A 341 23.45 -3.67 23.20
C VAL A 341 24.64 -3.62 24.16
N MET A 342 24.38 -3.64 25.45
CA MET A 342 25.40 -3.69 26.49
C MET A 342 24.95 -4.61 27.62
N GLN A 343 25.55 -5.80 27.68
CA GLN A 343 25.30 -6.74 28.76
C GLN A 343 25.57 -6.08 30.13
N GLY A 344 24.61 -6.21 31.05
CA GLY A 344 24.69 -5.64 32.38
C GLY A 344 24.30 -4.15 32.47
N ALA A 345 24.01 -3.49 31.35
CA ALA A 345 23.59 -2.10 31.35
C ALA A 345 22.32 -1.89 32.17
N THR A 346 22.29 -0.77 32.89
CA THR A 346 21.14 -0.32 33.66
C THR A 346 20.14 0.42 32.77
N CYS A 347 18.87 0.01 32.89
CA CYS A 347 17.75 0.49 32.08
C CYS A 347 16.67 1.08 33.01
N GLU A 348 16.16 2.27 32.69
CA GLU A 348 15.13 2.95 33.47
C GLU A 348 14.03 3.50 32.58
N VAL A 349 12.83 3.67 33.14
CA VAL A 349 11.75 4.47 32.55
C VAL A 349 11.45 5.59 33.52
N GLN A 350 11.56 6.83 33.05
CA GLN A 350 11.37 8.02 33.87
C GLN A 350 10.17 8.84 33.37
N ALA A 351 9.40 9.38 34.30
CA ALA A 351 8.35 10.34 34.00
C ALA A 351 8.74 11.74 34.44
N TYR A 352 8.54 12.70 33.55
CA TYR A 352 8.77 14.11 33.82
C TYR A 352 7.48 14.90 33.67
N ASP A 353 7.36 16.01 34.38
CA ASP A 353 6.31 17.01 34.15
C ASP A 353 6.48 17.64 32.76
N ALA A 354 5.43 17.61 31.95
CA ALA A 354 5.48 18.03 30.56
C ALA A 354 5.70 19.55 30.38
N ASN A 355 5.42 20.38 31.39
CA ASN A 355 5.56 21.83 31.33
C ASN A 355 6.91 22.32 31.85
N THR A 356 7.54 21.59 32.77
CA THR A 356 8.71 22.05 33.51
C THR A 356 9.93 21.15 33.36
N GLY A 357 9.74 19.89 32.95
CA GLY A 357 10.79 18.86 32.95
C GLY A 357 11.13 18.32 34.34
N GLY A 358 10.35 18.66 35.38
CA GLY A 358 10.57 18.14 36.74
C GLY A 358 10.33 16.63 36.80
N LEU A 359 11.26 15.87 37.38
CA LEU A 359 11.13 14.42 37.55
C LEU A 359 9.95 14.10 38.49
N ARG A 360 9.09 13.17 38.08
CA ARG A 360 7.93 12.69 38.85
C ARG A 360 8.21 11.34 39.48
N TRP A 361 8.45 10.33 38.64
CA TRP A 361 8.74 8.97 39.10
C TRP A 361 9.78 8.26 38.25
N VAL A 362 10.37 7.21 38.83
CA VAL A 362 11.36 6.35 38.18
C VAL A 362 10.97 4.89 38.36
N PHE A 363 11.00 4.13 37.27
CA PHE A 363 11.00 2.68 37.27
C PHE A 363 12.41 2.17 36.93
N HIS A 364 12.99 1.38 37.84
CA HIS A 364 14.24 0.67 37.57
C HIS A 364 13.93 -0.71 36.98
N GLY A 365 14.12 -0.85 35.67
CA GLY A 365 13.85 -2.10 34.98
C GLY A 365 15.00 -3.11 35.06
N PRO A 366 14.80 -4.29 34.46
CA PRO A 366 15.83 -5.32 34.42
C PRO A 366 17.03 -4.86 33.59
N LYS A 367 18.22 -5.28 34.01
CA LYS A 367 19.46 -5.10 33.24
C LYS A 367 19.50 -6.05 32.05
N GLN A 368 20.21 -5.69 30.98
CA GLN A 368 20.45 -6.62 29.88
C GLN A 368 21.17 -7.87 30.38
N THR A 369 20.60 -9.05 30.15
CA THR A 369 21.14 -10.31 30.67
C THR A 369 22.10 -10.98 29.69
N GLY A 370 21.72 -11.02 28.41
CA GLY A 370 22.49 -11.64 27.33
C GLY A 370 23.41 -10.66 26.58
N PRO A 371 24.30 -11.19 25.72
CA PRO A 371 25.17 -10.36 24.87
C PRO A 371 24.39 -9.62 23.77
N LEU A 372 23.23 -10.15 23.38
CA LEU A 372 22.26 -9.54 22.45
C LEU A 372 20.88 -9.51 23.10
N GLN A 373 19.97 -8.77 22.48
CA GLN A 373 18.56 -8.71 22.89
C GLN A 373 17.84 -10.04 22.64
N ALA A 374 16.80 -10.29 23.44
CA ALA A 374 16.01 -11.51 23.33
C ALA A 374 15.38 -11.63 21.92
N GLY A 375 15.54 -12.79 21.30
CA GLY A 375 15.03 -13.11 19.96
C GLY A 375 15.99 -12.78 18.81
N ASP A 376 17.07 -12.01 19.04
CA ASP A 376 18.08 -11.74 18.01
C ASP A 376 19.07 -12.89 17.86
N PHE A 377 19.61 -13.40 18.97
CA PHE A 377 20.53 -14.53 18.92
C PHE A 377 19.81 -15.81 18.45
N GLU A 378 18.58 -16.03 18.94
CA GLU A 378 17.77 -17.20 18.64
C GLU A 378 17.28 -17.23 17.18
N GLY A 379 17.02 -16.06 16.58
CA GLY A 379 16.53 -15.92 15.21
C GLY A 379 17.63 -15.81 14.15
N MET A 380 18.88 -15.54 14.54
CA MET A 380 19.94 -15.13 13.63
C MET A 380 20.14 -16.07 12.44
N VAL A 381 20.31 -17.37 12.72
CA VAL A 381 20.59 -18.37 11.67
C VAL A 381 19.38 -18.52 10.74
N ASP A 382 18.18 -18.67 11.30
CA ASP A 382 16.94 -18.92 10.55
C ASP A 382 16.55 -17.73 9.65
N ARG A 383 16.75 -16.50 10.14
CA ARG A 383 16.53 -15.28 9.34
C ARG A 383 17.54 -15.17 8.21
N THR A 384 18.82 -15.40 8.50
CA THR A 384 19.89 -15.35 7.49
C THR A 384 19.61 -16.31 6.34
N THR A 385 19.22 -17.55 6.64
CA THR A 385 18.92 -18.56 5.61
C THR A 385 17.64 -18.24 4.82
N SER A 386 16.78 -17.39 5.36
CA SER A 386 15.50 -17.01 4.75
C SER A 386 15.53 -15.66 4.02
N GLY A 387 16.72 -15.07 3.86
CA GLY A 387 16.88 -13.76 3.22
C GLY A 387 16.31 -12.60 4.03
N VAL A 388 16.12 -12.79 5.34
CA VAL A 388 15.71 -11.77 6.31
C VAL A 388 16.96 -11.29 7.05
N ARG A 389 16.94 -10.02 7.50
CA ARG A 389 18.03 -9.46 8.31
C ARG A 389 18.32 -10.34 9.54
N PRO A 390 19.59 -10.72 9.82
CA PRO A 390 19.94 -11.64 10.90
C PRO A 390 19.56 -11.15 12.30
N ALA A 391 19.86 -9.89 12.62
CA ALA A 391 19.61 -9.30 13.94
C ALA A 391 19.14 -7.85 13.81
N CYS A 392 18.20 -7.43 14.66
CA CYS A 392 17.68 -6.07 14.67
C CYS A 392 18.50 -5.12 15.55
N LEU A 393 19.02 -5.61 16.68
CA LEU A 393 19.67 -4.85 17.75
C LEU A 393 18.75 -3.77 18.37
N PRO A 394 17.55 -4.12 18.86
CA PRO A 394 16.59 -3.14 19.37
C PRO A 394 17.13 -2.34 20.57
N ASN A 395 16.53 -1.17 20.78
CA ASN A 395 16.80 -0.36 21.98
C ASN A 395 16.46 -1.11 23.27
N GLY A 396 17.10 -0.71 24.39
CA GLY A 396 16.89 -1.34 25.70
C GLY A 396 15.43 -1.33 26.19
N TRP A 397 14.67 -0.38 25.67
CA TRP A 397 13.23 -0.28 25.83
C TRP A 397 12.56 0.03 24.49
N SER A 398 11.34 -0.47 24.35
CA SER A 398 10.41 -0.07 23.31
C SER A 398 9.88 1.36 23.56
N ALA A 399 9.17 1.93 22.59
CA ALA A 399 8.63 3.29 22.75
C ALA A 399 7.35 3.20 23.62
N PRO A 400 7.23 3.96 24.71
CA PRO A 400 6.10 3.80 25.61
C PRO A 400 4.80 4.21 24.94
N SER A 401 3.70 3.67 25.45
CA SER A 401 2.34 4.12 25.17
C SER A 401 1.54 4.24 26.47
N ILE A 402 0.55 5.12 26.51
CA ILE A 402 -0.17 5.50 27.73
C ILE A 402 -1.67 5.26 27.53
N SER A 403 -2.31 4.53 28.45
CA SER A 403 -3.78 4.34 28.45
C SER A 403 -4.52 5.56 29.00
N SER A 404 -5.85 5.59 28.81
CA SER A 404 -6.67 6.69 29.31
C SER A 404 -6.72 6.83 30.83
N ASP A 405 -6.47 5.75 31.58
CA ASP A 405 -6.31 5.76 33.04
C ASP A 405 -4.90 6.18 33.51
N GLY A 406 -3.97 6.35 32.58
CA GLY A 406 -2.60 6.79 32.85
C GLY A 406 -1.63 5.66 33.18
N THR A 407 -1.97 4.40 32.92
CA THR A 407 -1.02 3.28 32.94
C THR A 407 -0.06 3.38 31.74
N VAL A 408 1.23 3.19 31.99
CA VAL A 408 2.29 3.22 30.98
C VAL A 408 2.63 1.80 30.55
N PHE A 409 2.60 1.54 29.24
CA PHE A 409 2.98 0.27 28.64
C PHE A 409 4.30 0.44 27.88
N VAL A 410 5.25 -0.44 28.17
CA VAL A 410 6.60 -0.39 27.59
C VAL A 410 7.20 -1.79 27.67
N GLY A 411 7.91 -2.22 26.63
CA GLY A 411 8.59 -3.51 26.64
C GLY A 411 10.10 -3.37 26.70
N ASN A 412 10.73 -4.41 27.22
CA ASN A 412 12.15 -4.44 27.53
C ASN A 412 12.89 -5.38 26.59
N GLU A 413 14.16 -5.06 26.36
CA GLU A 413 15.06 -5.84 25.50
C GLU A 413 15.28 -7.30 25.92
N ASN A 414 15.01 -7.66 27.17
CA ASN A 414 15.08 -9.04 27.64
C ASN A 414 13.81 -9.86 27.33
N GLY A 415 12.76 -9.25 26.78
CA GLY A 415 11.51 -9.94 26.42
C GLY A 415 10.26 -9.53 27.22
N PRO A 416 10.34 -9.15 28.51
CA PRO A 416 9.15 -8.74 29.24
C PRO A 416 8.54 -7.42 28.73
N MET A 417 7.22 -7.41 28.60
CA MET A 417 6.39 -6.21 28.52
C MET A 417 5.95 -5.81 29.91
N PHE A 418 5.88 -4.51 30.19
CA PHE A 418 5.51 -3.94 31.47
C PHE A 418 4.30 -3.03 31.36
N ALA A 419 3.43 -3.08 32.37
CA ALA A 419 2.44 -2.06 32.69
C ALA A 419 2.87 -1.39 33.99
N LEU A 420 3.02 -0.06 33.96
CA LEU A 420 3.64 0.74 35.01
C LEU A 420 2.71 1.87 35.45
N ARG A 421 2.58 2.05 36.77
CA ARG A 421 1.87 3.19 37.38
C ARG A 421 2.47 3.50 38.75
N ASP A 422 2.57 4.78 39.07
CA ASP A 422 2.90 5.25 40.42
C ASP A 422 1.57 5.43 41.18
N ALA A 423 1.11 4.35 41.82
CA ALA A 423 -0.21 4.26 42.41
C ALA A 423 -0.28 4.97 43.78
N ASP A 424 0.83 5.01 44.51
CA ASP A 424 0.92 5.66 45.82
C ASP A 424 1.52 7.09 45.78
N GLY A 425 2.13 7.48 44.66
CA GLY A 425 2.65 8.82 44.43
C GLY A 425 3.98 9.08 45.15
N ASP A 426 4.73 8.04 45.53
CA ASP A 426 6.01 8.18 46.22
C ASP A 426 7.19 8.49 45.28
N GLY A 427 6.94 8.50 43.96
CA GLY A 427 7.94 8.76 42.92
C GLY A 427 8.78 7.53 42.52
N ARG A 428 8.40 6.32 42.96
CA ARG A 428 9.11 5.07 42.69
C ARG A 428 8.11 3.99 42.29
N VAL A 429 8.15 3.59 41.02
CA VAL A 429 7.28 2.52 40.53
C VAL A 429 7.88 1.17 40.90
N VAL A 430 7.37 0.49 41.92
CA VAL A 430 7.90 -0.80 42.41
C VAL A 430 6.82 -1.73 42.98
N GLY A 431 7.09 -3.03 42.93
CA GLY A 431 6.17 -4.03 43.51
C GLY A 431 4.95 -4.35 42.63
N ASN A 432 4.13 -5.30 43.08
CA ASN A 432 3.08 -5.91 42.26
C ASN A 432 1.85 -5.02 42.03
N ASP A 433 1.66 -3.98 42.85
CA ASP A 433 0.52 -3.06 42.72
C ASP A 433 0.76 -1.99 41.63
N GLU A 434 2.03 -1.76 41.30
CA GLU A 434 2.53 -0.68 40.43
C GLU A 434 3.22 -1.19 39.16
N VAL A 435 3.75 -2.41 39.23
CA VAL A 435 4.40 -3.10 38.12
C VAL A 435 3.65 -4.40 37.83
N SER A 436 3.12 -4.52 36.63
CA SER A 436 2.77 -5.82 36.04
C SER A 436 3.68 -6.11 34.87
N SER A 437 3.97 -7.39 34.63
CA SER A 437 4.75 -7.80 33.47
C SER A 437 4.20 -9.06 32.82
N PHE A 438 4.51 -9.21 31.53
CA PHE A 438 4.25 -10.40 30.74
C PHE A 438 5.48 -10.70 29.88
N ASP A 439 6.02 -11.91 29.97
CA ASP A 439 7.19 -12.30 29.20
C ASP A 439 6.79 -12.69 27.76
N ALA A 440 7.02 -11.76 26.82
CA ALA A 440 6.74 -11.96 25.40
C ALA A 440 7.78 -12.87 24.70
N LYS A 441 8.84 -13.29 25.41
CA LYS A 441 9.93 -14.18 24.94
C LYS A 441 10.78 -13.62 23.79
N ALA A 442 10.54 -12.38 23.39
CA ALA A 442 11.28 -11.64 22.37
C ALA A 442 11.26 -10.16 22.74
N SER A 443 12.35 -9.46 22.43
CA SER A 443 12.41 -8.01 22.54
C SER A 443 11.29 -7.37 21.72
N THR A 444 10.73 -6.29 22.27
CA THR A 444 9.61 -5.56 21.66
C THR A 444 10.13 -4.33 20.92
N LEU A 445 9.68 -4.18 19.68
CA LEU A 445 10.04 -3.06 18.83
C LEU A 445 9.02 -1.92 18.95
N PRO A 446 9.45 -0.64 18.80
CA PRO A 446 8.58 0.54 18.81
C PRO A 446 7.34 0.40 17.92
N GLY A 447 6.13 0.60 18.46
CA GLY A 447 4.88 0.58 17.68
C GLY A 447 4.10 -0.74 17.73
N CYS A 448 4.58 -1.71 18.52
CA CYS A 448 3.87 -2.96 18.82
C CYS A 448 3.03 -2.89 20.12
N GLU A 449 3.17 -1.83 20.92
CA GLU A 449 2.54 -1.68 22.24
C GLU A 449 1.05 -1.29 22.16
N GLY A 450 0.60 -0.80 20.99
CA GLY A 450 -0.79 -0.41 20.74
C GLY A 450 -1.80 -1.56 20.88
N LEU A 451 -1.35 -2.82 20.73
CA LEU A 451 -2.17 -4.03 20.92
C LEU A 451 -2.62 -4.22 22.39
N LEU A 452 -1.74 -3.93 23.36
CA LEU A 452 -2.05 -4.12 24.78
C LEU A 452 -3.12 -3.15 25.27
N LEU A 453 -3.15 -1.95 24.69
CA LEU A 453 -3.97 -0.83 25.16
C LEU A 453 -5.43 -0.88 24.75
N ARG A 454 -5.80 -1.80 23.85
CA ARG A 454 -7.15 -1.84 23.27
C ARG A 454 -7.79 -3.21 23.23
N LEU A 455 -7.06 -4.32 23.03
CA LEU A 455 -7.72 -5.60 22.81
C LEU A 455 -8.56 -6.08 24.01
N PRO A 456 -8.07 -6.12 25.26
CA PRO A 456 -8.83 -6.79 26.32
C PRO A 456 -10.08 -6.01 26.78
N GLN A 457 -9.98 -4.68 26.87
CA GLN A 457 -11.10 -3.82 27.23
C GLN A 457 -12.04 -3.58 26.05
N LEU A 458 -11.57 -3.46 24.79
CA LEU A 458 -12.47 -3.42 23.62
C LEU A 458 -13.00 -4.79 23.22
N LEU A 459 -12.38 -5.91 23.55
CA LEU A 459 -13.03 -7.23 23.46
C LEU A 459 -14.03 -7.43 24.62
N ALA A 460 -13.87 -6.73 25.75
CA ALA A 460 -14.88 -6.65 26.80
C ALA A 460 -16.02 -5.66 26.47
N ASP A 461 -15.70 -4.56 25.79
CA ASP A 461 -16.59 -3.47 25.40
C ASP A 461 -17.15 -3.61 23.97
N ALA A 462 -16.64 -4.52 23.13
CA ALA A 462 -17.21 -4.95 21.84
C ALA A 462 -17.95 -6.30 21.95
N ARG A 463 -17.72 -7.06 23.04
CA ARG A 463 -18.64 -8.12 23.48
C ARG A 463 -20.11 -7.67 23.56
N PRO A 464 -20.46 -6.40 23.87
CA PRO A 464 -21.79 -5.83 23.74
C PRO A 464 -22.05 -5.05 22.43
N TYR A 465 -21.16 -4.98 21.43
CA TYR A 465 -21.46 -4.30 20.14
C TYR A 465 -21.62 -5.25 18.95
N GLU A 466 -21.03 -6.44 18.94
CA GLU A 466 -21.35 -7.45 17.93
C GLU A 466 -22.57 -8.31 18.31
N SER A 467 -22.85 -8.43 19.60
CA SER A 467 -24.01 -9.17 20.07
C SER A 467 -25.26 -8.30 20.23
N HIS A 468 -25.17 -6.97 20.40
CA HIS A 468 -26.35 -6.22 20.86
C HIS A 468 -27.18 -5.56 19.77
N GLN A 469 -26.68 -5.27 18.57
CA GLN A 469 -27.57 -4.87 17.46
C GLN A 469 -28.17 -6.07 16.75
N TRP A 470 -27.37 -7.13 16.54
CA TRP A 470 -27.84 -8.40 16.02
C TRP A 470 -28.72 -9.14 17.04
N ALA A 471 -28.36 -9.19 18.33
CA ALA A 471 -29.27 -9.71 19.37
C ALA A 471 -30.28 -8.69 19.90
N GLN A 472 -30.26 -7.37 19.64
CA GLN A 472 -31.47 -6.55 19.83
C GLN A 472 -32.42 -6.75 18.66
N GLN A 473 -31.98 -6.92 17.42
CA GLN A 473 -32.89 -7.25 16.32
C GLN A 473 -33.40 -8.69 16.42
N VAL A 474 -32.53 -9.64 16.79
CA VAL A 474 -32.88 -11.05 17.03
C VAL A 474 -33.56 -11.24 18.38
N ALA A 475 -33.23 -10.52 19.47
CA ALA A 475 -34.01 -10.58 20.72
C ALA A 475 -35.21 -9.65 20.75
N MET A 476 -35.36 -8.65 19.88
CA MET A 476 -36.65 -7.99 19.64
C MET A 476 -37.54 -8.89 18.77
N SER A 477 -36.97 -9.62 17.81
CA SER A 477 -37.71 -10.62 17.03
C SER A 477 -38.03 -11.87 17.87
N LEU A 478 -37.12 -12.35 18.72
CA LEU A 478 -37.31 -13.46 19.66
C LEU A 478 -38.03 -13.04 20.95
N LYS A 479 -38.07 -11.76 21.34
CA LYS A 479 -39.04 -11.27 22.36
C LYS A 479 -40.42 -11.09 21.75
N ALA A 480 -40.53 -10.69 20.48
CA ALA A 480 -41.82 -10.64 19.78
C ALA A 480 -42.38 -12.05 19.52
N ASP A 481 -41.52 -12.99 19.13
CA ASP A 481 -41.85 -14.41 18.93
C ASP A 481 -41.93 -15.17 20.26
N GLY A 482 -41.10 -14.84 21.24
CA GLY A 482 -41.11 -15.40 22.59
C GLY A 482 -42.29 -14.91 23.42
N GLN A 483 -42.73 -13.65 23.30
CA GLN A 483 -44.01 -13.20 23.87
C GLN A 483 -45.20 -13.81 23.13
N SER A 484 -45.11 -14.05 21.80
CA SER A 484 -46.15 -14.75 21.04
C SER A 484 -46.22 -16.24 21.37
N GLU A 485 -45.09 -16.92 21.62
CA GLU A 485 -45.01 -18.30 22.09
C GLU A 485 -45.39 -18.43 23.57
N GLN A 486 -45.02 -17.46 24.41
CA GLN A 486 -45.42 -17.42 25.83
C GLN A 486 -46.93 -17.15 25.95
N LEU A 487 -47.52 -16.31 25.09
CA LEU A 487 -48.97 -16.11 24.99
C LEU A 487 -49.69 -17.34 24.39
N ARG A 488 -49.07 -18.07 23.44
CA ARG A 488 -49.58 -19.35 22.92
C ARG A 488 -49.50 -20.46 23.98
N SER A 489 -48.39 -20.56 24.71
CA SER A 489 -48.16 -21.52 25.80
C SER A 489 -49.11 -21.24 26.97
N GLN A 490 -49.30 -19.97 27.37
CA GLN A 490 -50.29 -19.58 28.37
C GLN A 490 -51.74 -19.79 27.88
N ARG A 491 -52.04 -19.62 26.59
CA ARG A 491 -53.34 -20.00 26.00
C ARG A 491 -53.57 -21.50 26.05
N THR A 492 -52.57 -22.32 25.74
CA THR A 492 -52.68 -23.79 25.76
C THR A 492 -52.79 -24.32 27.19
N LEU A 493 -52.03 -23.76 28.16
CA LEU A 493 -52.15 -24.10 29.58
C LEU A 493 -53.47 -23.63 30.19
N SER A 494 -53.98 -22.46 29.77
CA SER A 494 -55.28 -21.95 30.21
C SER A 494 -56.44 -22.71 29.58
N ALA A 495 -56.32 -23.14 28.33
CA ALA A 495 -57.28 -24.01 27.65
C ALA A 495 -57.31 -25.42 28.27
N GLN A 496 -56.15 -26.01 28.59
CA GLN A 496 -56.06 -27.28 29.30
C GLN A 496 -56.60 -27.20 30.74
N ARG A 497 -56.33 -26.10 31.47
CA ARG A 497 -56.95 -25.86 32.79
C ARG A 497 -58.46 -25.64 32.70
N ALA A 498 -58.96 -24.96 31.66
CA ALA A 498 -60.38 -24.77 31.42
C ALA A 498 -61.09 -26.08 31.01
N GLU A 499 -60.42 -26.97 30.27
CA GLU A 499 -60.92 -28.32 29.95
C GLU A 499 -60.87 -29.26 31.15
N GLN A 500 -59.81 -29.19 31.98
CA GLN A 500 -59.74 -29.93 33.25
C GLN A 500 -60.81 -29.45 34.24
N LEU A 501 -61.08 -28.14 34.34
CA LEU A 501 -62.19 -27.61 35.14
C LEU A 501 -63.56 -28.01 34.57
N ARG A 502 -63.73 -28.00 33.24
CA ARG A 502 -64.98 -28.47 32.59
C ARG A 502 -65.21 -29.97 32.78
N ALA A 503 -64.15 -30.77 32.81
CA ALA A 503 -64.21 -32.20 33.12
C ALA A 503 -64.57 -32.42 34.60
N GLN A 504 -63.97 -31.65 35.52
CA GLN A 504 -64.28 -31.72 36.95
C GLN A 504 -65.69 -31.20 37.31
N LEU A 505 -66.23 -30.24 36.54
CA LEU A 505 -67.59 -29.73 36.71
C LEU A 505 -68.68 -30.61 36.07
N ARG A 506 -68.32 -31.54 35.16
CA ARG A 506 -69.26 -32.52 34.60
C ARG A 506 -69.59 -33.67 35.54
N ASP A 507 -68.72 -33.96 36.51
CA ASP A 507 -68.84 -35.12 37.41
C ASP A 507 -69.19 -34.76 38.87
N GLN A 508 -69.58 -33.53 39.18
CA GLN A 508 -69.93 -33.14 40.56
C GLN A 508 -71.45 -33.06 40.80
N PRO A 509 -72.01 -33.80 41.78
CA PRO A 509 -73.41 -33.72 42.16
C PRO A 509 -73.78 -32.36 42.78
N ALA A 510 -75.07 -32.03 42.77
CA ALA A 510 -75.62 -30.76 43.26
C ALA A 510 -75.26 -30.50 44.74
N PRO A 511 -74.93 -29.24 45.11
CA PRO A 511 -74.43 -28.93 46.45
C PRO A 511 -75.54 -29.10 47.51
N THR A 512 -75.23 -29.83 48.58
CA THR A 512 -76.17 -30.17 49.66
C THR A 512 -76.05 -29.26 50.89
N THR A 513 -75.17 -28.24 50.88
CA THR A 513 -74.99 -27.33 52.01
C THR A 513 -74.79 -25.85 51.58
N PRO A 514 -75.29 -24.88 52.38
CA PRO A 514 -75.17 -23.45 52.08
C PRO A 514 -73.71 -22.95 51.96
N ALA A 515 -72.78 -23.52 52.72
CA ALA A 515 -71.36 -23.18 52.65
C ALA A 515 -70.71 -23.54 51.31
N ALA A 516 -71.12 -24.67 50.70
CA ALA A 516 -70.64 -25.09 49.39
C ALA A 516 -71.21 -24.24 48.23
N ALA A 517 -72.36 -23.58 48.43
CA ALA A 517 -72.92 -22.63 47.48
C ALA A 517 -72.18 -21.28 47.52
N GLU A 518 -71.74 -20.83 48.70
CA GLU A 518 -71.03 -19.56 48.89
C GLU A 518 -69.62 -19.57 48.28
N GLU A 519 -68.94 -20.72 48.34
CA GLU A 519 -67.62 -20.93 47.74
C GLU A 519 -67.68 -21.00 46.20
N ARG A 520 -68.77 -21.54 45.63
CA ARG A 520 -69.05 -21.47 44.17
C ARG A 520 -69.33 -20.05 43.68
N CYS A 521 -69.97 -19.20 44.48
CA CYS A 521 -70.20 -17.80 44.12
C CYS A 521 -68.91 -16.96 44.11
N ARG A 522 -67.94 -17.25 44.98
CA ARG A 522 -66.64 -16.53 44.98
C ARG A 522 -65.80 -16.83 43.73
N SER A 523 -65.76 -18.08 43.27
CA SER A 523 -64.96 -18.42 42.08
C SER A 523 -65.52 -17.82 40.77
N SER A 524 -66.83 -17.57 40.72
CA SER A 524 -67.48 -16.88 39.58
C SER A 524 -67.17 -15.37 39.54
N ALA A 525 -67.04 -14.73 40.70
CA ALA A 525 -66.69 -13.31 40.80
C ALA A 525 -65.24 -13.02 40.34
N ASP A 526 -64.31 -13.92 40.63
CA ASP A 526 -62.91 -13.79 40.19
C ASP A 526 -62.74 -14.03 38.68
N ALA A 527 -63.57 -14.90 38.09
CA ALA A 527 -63.58 -15.09 36.63
C ALA A 527 -64.06 -13.83 35.88
N VAL A 528 -65.09 -13.15 36.39
CA VAL A 528 -65.60 -11.89 35.82
C VAL A 528 -64.58 -10.74 35.97
N ARG A 529 -63.88 -10.69 37.11
CA ARG A 529 -62.85 -9.66 37.38
C ARG A 529 -61.66 -9.78 36.42
N ASN A 530 -61.22 -11.01 36.14
CA ASN A 530 -60.13 -11.27 35.19
C ASN A 530 -60.51 -10.96 33.73
N TYR A 531 -61.77 -11.20 33.34
CA TYR A 531 -62.26 -10.87 31.99
C TYR A 531 -62.34 -9.34 31.76
N LEU A 532 -62.76 -8.58 32.78
CA LEU A 532 -62.79 -7.12 32.72
C LEU A 532 -61.38 -6.50 32.61
N ALA A 533 -60.41 -7.03 33.37
CA ALA A 533 -59.01 -6.60 33.29
C ALA A 533 -58.44 -6.83 31.87
N PHE A 534 -58.71 -7.98 31.25
CA PHE A 534 -58.26 -8.30 29.90
C PHE A 534 -58.83 -7.35 28.83
N ARG A 535 -60.11 -6.94 28.96
CA ARG A 535 -60.74 -6.03 27.99
C ARG A 535 -60.16 -4.62 28.06
N VAL A 536 -59.87 -4.12 29.26
CA VAL A 536 -59.24 -2.81 29.47
C VAL A 536 -57.84 -2.76 28.86
N SER A 537 -57.05 -3.83 29.01
CA SER A 537 -55.71 -3.93 28.42
C SER A 537 -55.70 -3.95 26.88
N LEU A 538 -56.76 -4.49 26.26
CA LEU A 538 -56.92 -4.49 24.80
C LEU A 538 -57.27 -3.10 24.25
N ASP A 539 -58.12 -2.35 24.95
CA ASP A 539 -58.48 -0.98 24.56
C ASP A 539 -57.27 -0.03 24.68
N GLU A 540 -56.43 -0.21 25.71
CA GLU A 540 -55.17 0.53 25.87
C GLU A 540 -54.16 0.23 24.75
N ALA A 541 -54.03 -1.04 24.35
CA ALA A 541 -53.14 -1.44 23.27
C ALA A 541 -53.59 -0.88 21.90
N ALA A 542 -54.90 -0.86 21.63
CA ALA A 542 -55.47 -0.28 20.42
C ALA A 542 -55.24 1.24 20.35
N SER A 543 -55.40 1.94 21.48
CA SER A 543 -55.17 3.39 21.57
C SER A 543 -53.69 3.75 21.33
N ARG A 544 -52.76 2.95 21.86
CA ARG A 544 -51.32 3.14 21.69
C ARG A 544 -50.85 2.93 20.25
N LEU A 545 -51.41 1.94 19.54
CA LEU A 545 -51.14 1.72 18.12
C LEU A 545 -51.62 2.88 17.24
N LYS A 546 -52.75 3.50 17.60
CA LYS A 546 -53.28 4.67 16.90
C LYS A 546 -52.36 5.90 17.07
N SER A 547 -51.87 6.12 18.29
CA SER A 547 -50.90 7.17 18.60
C SER A 547 -49.58 7.01 17.83
N LEU A 548 -49.03 5.79 17.78
CA LEU A 548 -47.77 5.50 17.07
C LEU A 548 -47.89 5.70 15.56
N ARG A 549 -49.06 5.42 14.98
CA ARG A 549 -49.32 5.65 13.55
C ARG A 549 -49.33 7.14 13.22
N GLU A 550 -49.94 7.96 14.07
CA GLU A 550 -50.02 9.41 13.89
C GLU A 550 -48.63 10.06 14.00
N GLU A 551 -47.84 9.62 14.99
CA GLU A 551 -46.46 10.09 15.21
C GLU A 551 -45.55 9.75 14.00
N ARG A 552 -45.67 8.55 13.45
CA ARG A 552 -44.95 8.14 12.23
C ARG A 552 -45.35 8.96 11.01
N HIS A 553 -46.64 9.27 10.84
CA HIS A 553 -47.09 10.12 9.74
C HIS A 553 -46.57 11.56 9.85
N GLN A 554 -46.51 12.12 11.06
CA GLN A 554 -45.94 13.44 11.29
C GLN A 554 -44.43 13.48 11.03
N THR A 555 -43.72 12.42 11.40
CA THR A 555 -42.28 12.28 11.16
C THR A 555 -41.98 12.20 9.67
N LEU A 556 -42.77 11.43 8.91
CA LEU A 556 -42.63 11.31 7.46
C LEU A 556 -42.85 12.64 6.74
N ARG A 557 -43.88 13.43 7.14
CA ARG A 557 -44.13 14.75 6.57
C ARG A 557 -42.98 15.74 6.84
N LYS A 558 -42.41 15.72 8.05
CA LYS A 558 -41.24 16.55 8.38
C LYS A 558 -40.01 16.18 7.55
N ALA A 559 -39.77 14.89 7.33
CA ALA A 559 -38.66 14.42 6.51
C ALA A 559 -38.81 14.83 5.03
N GLN A 560 -40.02 14.75 4.48
CA GLN A 560 -40.30 15.20 3.12
C GLN A 560 -40.09 16.71 2.95
N GLN A 561 -40.43 17.51 3.96
CA GLN A 561 -40.24 18.96 3.93
C GLN A 561 -38.75 19.35 4.02
N SER A 562 -37.98 18.70 4.90
CA SER A 562 -36.53 18.90 4.98
C SER A 562 -35.80 18.53 3.68
N LEU A 563 -36.28 17.52 2.95
CA LEU A 563 -35.69 17.12 1.67
C LEU A 563 -35.90 18.22 0.60
N ALA A 564 -37.12 18.77 0.52
CA ALA A 564 -37.42 19.87 -0.40
C ALA A 564 -36.59 21.14 -0.10
N ASP A 565 -36.33 21.44 1.18
CA ASP A 565 -35.50 22.57 1.58
C ASP A 565 -34.02 22.39 1.19
N VAL A 566 -33.50 21.15 1.25
CA VAL A 566 -32.14 20.81 0.82
C VAL A 566 -31.99 20.90 -0.69
N GLU A 567 -32.98 20.44 -1.47
CA GLU A 567 -32.98 20.56 -2.93
C GLU A 567 -32.99 22.02 -3.38
N SER A 568 -33.82 22.87 -2.75
CA SER A 568 -33.85 24.32 -2.99
C SER A 568 -32.53 25.01 -2.65
N ALA A 569 -31.87 24.62 -1.55
CA ALA A 569 -30.56 25.15 -1.16
C ALA A 569 -29.44 24.70 -2.12
N ALA A 570 -29.53 23.50 -2.68
CA ALA A 570 -28.59 23.00 -3.68
C ALA A 570 -28.72 23.76 -5.01
N GLN A 571 -29.94 24.02 -5.48
CA GLN A 571 -30.18 24.82 -6.69
C GLN A 571 -29.65 26.26 -6.56
N LYS A 572 -29.82 26.91 -5.40
CA LYS A 572 -29.27 28.26 -5.17
C LYS A 572 -27.73 28.29 -5.13
N ARG A 573 -27.09 27.21 -4.65
CA ARG A 573 -25.62 27.11 -4.67
C ARG A 573 -25.08 26.89 -6.08
N ALA A 574 -25.79 26.12 -6.91
CA ALA A 574 -25.44 25.93 -8.31
C ALA A 574 -25.48 27.27 -9.07
N GLN A 575 -26.56 28.05 -8.93
CA GLN A 575 -26.65 29.39 -9.55
C GLN A 575 -25.53 30.33 -9.10
N SER A 576 -25.19 30.37 -7.80
CA SER A 576 -24.10 31.22 -7.29
C SER A 576 -22.70 30.76 -7.74
N ALA A 577 -22.53 29.48 -8.08
CA ALA A 577 -21.30 28.95 -8.63
C ALA A 577 -21.16 29.30 -10.12
N ASP A 578 -22.27 29.25 -10.87
CA ASP A 578 -22.31 29.65 -12.28
C ASP A 578 -22.05 31.16 -12.43
N GLU A 579 -22.66 32.00 -11.60
CA GLU A 579 -22.40 33.46 -11.59
C GLU A 579 -20.94 33.79 -11.25
N ARG A 580 -20.31 33.04 -10.33
CA ARG A 580 -18.88 33.20 -10.00
C ARG A 580 -17.98 32.74 -11.13
N ARG A 581 -18.35 31.65 -11.81
CA ARG A 581 -17.62 31.15 -12.98
C ARG A 581 -17.65 32.16 -14.11
N GLU A 582 -18.80 32.78 -14.34
CA GLU A 582 -18.97 33.80 -15.39
C GLU A 582 -18.21 35.09 -15.07
N ALA A 583 -18.16 35.52 -13.80
CA ALA A 583 -17.32 36.62 -13.35
C ALA A 583 -15.81 36.36 -13.53
N ILE A 584 -15.35 35.13 -13.23
CA ILE A 584 -13.95 34.73 -13.44
C ILE A 584 -13.61 34.67 -14.93
N LEU A 585 -14.53 34.23 -15.78
CA LEU A 585 -14.33 34.22 -17.24
C LEU A 585 -14.23 35.65 -17.80
N GLN A 586 -15.06 36.58 -17.33
CA GLN A 586 -14.96 37.99 -17.71
C GLN A 586 -13.66 38.65 -17.24
N GLU A 587 -13.19 38.34 -16.02
CA GLU A 587 -11.91 38.86 -15.51
C GLU A 587 -10.71 38.26 -16.27
N ARG A 588 -10.79 36.97 -16.62
CA ARG A 588 -9.80 36.30 -17.46
C ARG A 588 -9.74 36.93 -18.85
N ASP A 589 -10.89 37.15 -19.49
CA ASP A 589 -10.95 37.71 -20.84
C ASP A 589 -10.42 39.15 -20.85
N ALA A 590 -10.70 39.96 -19.81
CA ALA A 590 -10.12 41.29 -19.64
C ALA A 590 -8.59 41.28 -19.46
N ARG A 591 -8.03 40.27 -18.77
CA ARG A 591 -6.57 40.09 -18.62
C ARG A 591 -5.89 39.56 -19.88
N LEU A 592 -6.64 38.88 -20.76
CA LEU A 592 -6.14 38.33 -22.01
C LEU A 592 -6.16 39.34 -23.17
N GLU A 593 -6.83 40.49 -23.05
CA GLU A 593 -6.84 41.49 -24.13
C GLU A 593 -5.48 42.16 -24.37
N ALA A 594 -4.67 42.40 -23.34
CA ALA A 594 -3.31 42.94 -23.53
C ALA A 594 -2.36 41.94 -24.24
N PRO A 595 -2.34 40.65 -23.87
CA PRO A 595 -1.66 39.60 -24.63
C PRO A 595 -2.18 39.41 -26.06
N LYS A 596 -3.51 39.49 -26.29
CA LYS A 596 -4.11 39.36 -27.63
C LYS A 596 -3.74 40.53 -28.54
N GLN A 597 -3.64 41.74 -27.99
CA GLN A 597 -3.18 42.90 -28.75
C GLN A 597 -1.69 42.75 -29.12
N ALA A 598 -0.86 42.25 -28.19
CA ALA A 598 0.55 41.92 -28.47
C ALA A 598 0.72 40.74 -29.46
N ALA A 599 -0.23 39.80 -29.50
CA ALA A 599 -0.27 38.71 -30.47
C ALA A 599 -0.68 39.17 -31.87
N ARG A 600 -1.66 40.08 -31.99
CA ARG A 600 -2.04 40.73 -33.26
C ARG A 600 -0.91 41.56 -33.85
N ASP A 601 -0.09 42.18 -32.99
CA ASP A 601 1.11 42.90 -33.42
C ASP A 601 2.23 41.94 -33.89
N ALA A 602 2.20 40.68 -33.42
CA ALA A 602 3.13 39.61 -33.83
C ALA A 602 2.67 38.81 -35.08
N GLU A 603 1.36 38.79 -35.38
CA GLU A 603 0.73 38.12 -36.54
C GLU A 603 1.17 38.67 -37.92
N ASN A 604 1.90 39.80 -37.97
CA ASN A 604 2.49 40.30 -39.21
C ASN A 604 3.83 39.62 -39.59
N ASN A 605 4.21 38.53 -38.92
CA ASN A 605 5.44 37.78 -39.19
C ASN A 605 5.15 36.46 -39.92
N PRO A 606 5.64 36.26 -41.17
CA PRO A 606 5.32 35.11 -42.03
C PRO A 606 5.67 33.71 -41.49
N LYS A 607 6.39 33.60 -40.36
CA LYS A 607 6.83 32.33 -39.78
C LYS A 607 5.79 31.63 -38.89
N GLN A 608 4.66 32.27 -38.58
CA GLN A 608 3.66 31.75 -37.63
C GLN A 608 2.52 30.94 -38.27
N VAL A 609 2.36 31.02 -39.60
CA VAL A 609 1.32 30.30 -40.36
C VAL A 609 1.55 28.78 -40.38
N ASP A 610 2.80 28.31 -40.27
CA ASP A 610 3.13 26.88 -40.22
C ASP A 610 2.90 26.27 -38.83
N ALA A 611 3.09 27.06 -37.76
CA ALA A 611 2.88 26.60 -36.39
C ALA A 611 1.39 26.39 -36.06
N GLU A 612 0.51 27.23 -36.60
CA GLU A 612 -0.94 27.09 -36.42
C GLU A 612 -1.51 25.84 -37.10
N LYS A 613 -0.89 25.39 -38.19
CA LYS A 613 -1.28 24.16 -38.90
C LYS A 613 -0.97 22.91 -38.08
N GLN A 614 0.17 22.89 -37.37
CA GLN A 614 0.53 21.80 -36.46
C GLN A 614 -0.33 21.75 -35.20
N ILE A 615 -0.77 22.90 -34.68
CA ILE A 615 -1.64 22.95 -33.50
C ILE A 615 -3.04 22.39 -33.83
N LEU A 616 -3.57 22.68 -35.02
CA LEU A 616 -4.85 22.12 -35.50
C LEU A 616 -4.82 20.60 -35.65
N ASP A 617 -3.71 20.04 -36.15
CA ASP A 617 -3.54 18.57 -36.26
C ASP A 617 -3.46 17.90 -34.87
N LEU A 618 -2.82 18.55 -33.90
CA LEU A 618 -2.71 18.06 -32.52
C LEU A 618 -4.05 18.13 -31.75
N GLU A 619 -4.87 19.15 -32.03
CA GLU A 619 -6.22 19.25 -31.46
C GLU A 619 -7.17 18.20 -32.03
N GLU A 620 -7.01 17.83 -33.30
CA GLU A 620 -7.78 16.74 -33.92
C GLU A 620 -7.37 15.36 -33.37
N GLN A 621 -6.07 15.12 -33.15
CA GLN A 621 -5.58 13.91 -32.49
C GLN A 621 -6.07 13.79 -31.04
N ARG A 622 -6.12 14.89 -30.29
CA ARG A 622 -6.68 14.91 -28.92
C ARG A 622 -8.18 14.56 -28.90
N ARG A 623 -8.95 15.01 -29.90
CA ARG A 623 -10.38 14.70 -30.00
C ARG A 623 -10.62 13.21 -30.26
N LEU A 624 -9.81 12.59 -31.11
CA LEU A 624 -9.89 11.16 -31.40
C LEU A 624 -9.55 10.29 -30.17
N LEU A 625 -8.51 10.67 -29.42
CA LEU A 625 -8.12 9.96 -28.19
C LEU A 625 -9.19 10.06 -27.08
N LEU A 626 -9.90 11.19 -26.98
CA LEU A 626 -10.99 11.33 -26.01
C LEU A 626 -12.20 10.45 -26.36
N GLN A 627 -12.44 10.26 -27.66
CA GLN A 627 -13.51 9.39 -28.14
C GLN A 627 -13.19 7.90 -27.88
N GLU A 628 -11.93 7.49 -28.10
CA GLU A 628 -11.44 6.14 -27.81
C GLU A 628 -11.45 5.83 -26.29
N LEU A 629 -11.14 6.83 -25.45
CA LEU A 629 -11.23 6.72 -23.99
C LEU A 629 -12.68 6.52 -23.50
N GLU A 630 -13.64 7.22 -24.13
CA GLU A 630 -15.06 7.11 -23.78
C GLU A 630 -15.65 5.77 -24.23
N GLU A 631 -15.26 5.27 -25.40
CA GLU A 631 -15.62 3.92 -25.87
C GLU A 631 -15.06 2.83 -24.94
N THR A 632 -13.79 2.97 -24.52
CA THR A 632 -13.15 2.05 -23.56
C THR A 632 -13.84 2.09 -22.19
N SER A 633 -14.24 3.27 -21.71
CA SER A 633 -14.97 3.44 -20.45
C SER A 633 -16.36 2.79 -20.49
N GLN A 634 -17.07 2.88 -21.61
CA GLN A 634 -18.35 2.21 -21.81
C GLN A 634 -18.20 0.68 -21.86
N GLN A 635 -17.12 0.17 -22.47
CA GLN A 635 -16.80 -1.26 -22.49
C GLN A 635 -16.49 -1.80 -21.09
N LEU A 636 -15.71 -1.06 -20.30
CA LEU A 636 -15.41 -1.38 -18.90
C LEU A 636 -16.68 -1.37 -18.02
N GLY A 637 -17.60 -0.45 -18.29
CA GLY A 637 -18.90 -0.37 -17.63
C GLY A 637 -19.77 -1.61 -17.88
N LYS A 638 -19.73 -2.13 -19.12
CA LYS A 638 -20.46 -3.35 -19.51
C LYS A 638 -19.86 -4.60 -18.85
N GLU A 639 -18.54 -4.75 -18.85
CA GLU A 639 -17.86 -5.86 -18.15
C GLU A 639 -18.14 -5.87 -16.65
N ARG A 640 -18.23 -4.68 -16.04
CA ARG A 640 -18.61 -4.55 -14.62
C ARG A 640 -20.03 -5.03 -14.35
N GLN A 641 -20.98 -4.75 -15.25
CA GLN A 641 -22.36 -5.23 -15.14
C GLN A 641 -22.44 -6.75 -15.33
N ASP A 642 -21.71 -7.31 -16.30
CA ASP A 642 -21.64 -8.75 -16.54
C ASP A 642 -21.04 -9.49 -15.34
N ARG A 643 -20.02 -8.91 -14.70
CA ARG A 643 -19.41 -9.45 -13.48
C ARG A 643 -20.36 -9.41 -12.27
N MET A 644 -21.18 -8.36 -12.15
CA MET A 644 -22.19 -8.27 -11.09
C MET A 644 -23.31 -9.30 -11.29
N ALA A 645 -23.72 -9.56 -12.53
CA ALA A 645 -24.70 -10.60 -12.85
C ALA A 645 -24.17 -12.01 -12.47
N LEU A 646 -22.88 -12.27 -12.72
CA LEU A 646 -22.22 -13.54 -12.39
C LEU A 646 -22.10 -13.75 -10.88
N LEU A 647 -21.89 -12.68 -10.11
CA LEU A 647 -21.89 -12.72 -8.64
C LEU A 647 -23.28 -13.00 -8.07
N GLN A 648 -24.33 -12.39 -8.63
CA GLN A 648 -25.72 -12.69 -8.23
C GLN A 648 -26.11 -14.14 -8.53
N GLN A 649 -25.66 -14.69 -9.67
CA GLN A 649 -25.91 -16.08 -10.02
C GLN A 649 -25.20 -17.05 -9.06
N ARG A 650 -23.98 -16.71 -8.64
CA ARG A 650 -23.23 -17.46 -7.61
C ARG A 650 -23.89 -17.40 -6.24
N GLU A 651 -24.46 -16.27 -5.84
CA GLU A 651 -25.22 -16.16 -4.58
C GLU A 651 -26.48 -17.03 -4.60
N GLN A 652 -27.18 -17.08 -5.73
CA GLN A 652 -28.35 -17.96 -5.91
C GLN A 652 -27.96 -19.44 -5.80
N TRP A 653 -26.85 -19.87 -6.39
CA TRP A 653 -26.34 -21.23 -6.22
C TRP A 653 -25.88 -21.53 -4.79
N ALA A 654 -25.24 -20.57 -4.11
CA ALA A 654 -24.84 -20.73 -2.71
C ALA A 654 -26.06 -20.82 -1.76
N ALA A 655 -27.16 -20.14 -2.07
CA ALA A 655 -28.43 -20.27 -1.35
C ALA A 655 -29.07 -21.64 -1.57
N GLN A 656 -29.10 -22.14 -2.81
CA GLN A 656 -29.61 -23.48 -3.14
C GLN A 656 -28.78 -24.60 -2.49
N HIS A 657 -27.46 -24.47 -2.47
CA HIS A 657 -26.58 -25.40 -1.77
C HIS A 657 -26.80 -25.37 -0.26
N ARG A 658 -26.98 -24.20 0.36
CA ARG A 658 -27.30 -24.09 1.80
C ARG A 658 -28.61 -24.78 2.13
N GLN A 659 -29.64 -24.58 1.32
CA GLN A 659 -30.95 -25.20 1.54
C GLN A 659 -30.89 -26.74 1.45
N LYS A 660 -30.18 -27.29 0.45
CA LYS A 660 -29.93 -28.74 0.36
C LYS A 660 -29.09 -29.28 1.52
N THR A 661 -28.14 -28.51 2.02
CA THR A 661 -27.29 -28.91 3.14
C THR A 661 -28.07 -28.94 4.44
N GLU A 662 -28.97 -27.97 4.66
CA GLU A 662 -29.88 -27.94 5.81
C GLU A 662 -30.92 -29.08 5.78
N GLU A 663 -31.42 -29.46 4.59
CA GLU A 663 -32.28 -30.64 4.42
C GLU A 663 -31.52 -31.94 4.75
N LEU A 664 -30.28 -32.07 4.28
CA LEU A 664 -29.41 -33.22 4.57
C LEU A 664 -29.03 -33.29 6.06
N GLU A 665 -28.81 -32.14 6.69
CA GLU A 665 -28.49 -32.03 8.11
C GLU A 665 -29.69 -32.41 8.98
N LYS A 666 -30.92 -32.10 8.55
CA LYS A 666 -32.16 -32.59 9.18
C LYS A 666 -32.29 -34.11 9.08
N GLU A 667 -32.02 -34.70 7.92
CA GLU A 667 -32.04 -36.16 7.75
C GLU A 667 -30.95 -36.86 8.58
N LEU A 668 -29.75 -36.27 8.68
CA LEU A 668 -28.66 -36.76 9.54
C LEU A 668 -28.94 -36.56 11.04
N GLN A 669 -29.65 -35.49 11.42
CA GLN A 669 -30.11 -35.26 12.79
C GLN A 669 -31.11 -36.31 13.25
N ASP A 670 -31.98 -36.79 12.36
CA ASP A 670 -32.93 -37.87 12.67
C ASP A 670 -32.25 -39.25 12.84
N LEU A 671 -31.02 -39.40 12.34
CA LEU A 671 -30.18 -40.59 12.53
C LEU A 671 -29.23 -40.50 13.75
N ARG A 672 -29.21 -39.38 14.50
CA ARG A 672 -28.34 -39.24 15.67
C ARG A 672 -28.69 -40.29 16.75
N PRO A 673 -27.69 -40.94 17.39
CA PRO A 673 -27.87 -42.02 18.38
C PRO A 673 -28.68 -41.66 19.64
N VAL A 674 -29.06 -40.38 19.81
CA VAL A 674 -29.80 -39.90 20.99
C VAL A 674 -31.23 -40.48 21.05
N LYS A 675 -31.85 -40.79 19.91
CA LYS A 675 -33.11 -41.59 19.88
C LYS A 675 -32.86 -43.08 20.16
N PHE A 676 -31.68 -43.60 19.82
CA PHE A 676 -31.30 -45.00 20.05
C PHE A 676 -31.12 -45.32 21.55
N TYR A 677 -30.52 -44.38 22.30
CA TYR A 677 -30.34 -44.53 23.75
C TYR A 677 -31.61 -44.29 24.58
N LYS A 678 -32.58 -43.50 24.08
CA LYS A 678 -33.85 -43.26 24.79
C LYS A 678 -34.84 -44.42 24.74
N VAL A 679 -34.71 -45.36 23.80
CA VAL A 679 -35.54 -46.58 23.75
C VAL A 679 -35.04 -47.66 24.73
N LEU A 680 -33.75 -47.65 25.08
CA LEU A 680 -33.16 -48.65 25.98
C LEU A 680 -33.34 -48.31 27.47
N ALA A 681 -33.59 -47.04 27.84
CA ALA A 681 -33.50 -46.60 29.23
C ALA A 681 -34.78 -46.71 30.10
N PRO A 682 -35.85 -47.42 29.68
CA PRO A 682 -36.73 -48.03 30.68
C PRO A 682 -37.19 -49.46 30.37
N LYS A 683 -36.65 -50.12 29.33
CA LYS A 683 -37.02 -51.51 28.97
C LYS A 683 -35.85 -52.49 28.83
N ALA A 684 -34.59 -52.05 28.92
CA ALA A 684 -33.42 -52.94 28.78
C ALA A 684 -33.34 -54.05 29.84
N ALA A 685 -34.02 -53.93 30.98
CA ALA A 685 -34.13 -55.01 31.96
C ALA A 685 -35.12 -56.13 31.57
N SER A 686 -35.86 -55.96 30.47
CA SER A 686 -36.94 -56.88 30.04
C SER A 686 -36.81 -57.43 28.62
N MET A 687 -35.73 -57.09 27.90
CA MET A 687 -35.53 -57.54 26.51
C MET A 687 -34.69 -58.81 26.47
N THR A 688 -35.09 -59.76 25.64
CA THR A 688 -34.34 -61.00 25.41
C THR A 688 -33.19 -60.76 24.42
N GLU A 689 -32.12 -61.56 24.53
CA GLU A 689 -30.90 -61.42 23.70
C GLU A 689 -31.22 -61.43 22.18
N GLY A 690 -32.24 -62.17 21.76
CA GLY A 690 -32.70 -62.22 20.37
C GLY A 690 -33.32 -60.90 19.86
N GLU A 691 -33.95 -60.11 20.73
CA GLU A 691 -34.57 -58.83 20.36
C GLU A 691 -33.52 -57.74 20.13
N ILE A 692 -32.43 -57.78 20.92
CA ILE A 692 -31.27 -56.89 20.79
C ILE A 692 -30.53 -57.20 19.48
N GLN A 693 -30.28 -58.48 19.18
CA GLN A 693 -29.66 -58.89 17.92
C GLN A 693 -30.52 -58.50 16.70
N GLY A 694 -31.85 -58.65 16.78
CA GLY A 694 -32.77 -58.23 15.72
C GLY A 694 -32.78 -56.72 15.48
N ALA A 695 -32.69 -55.91 16.53
CA ALA A 695 -32.59 -54.45 16.42
C ALA A 695 -31.27 -53.99 15.80
N LEU A 696 -30.15 -54.62 16.19
CA LEU A 696 -28.84 -54.35 15.62
C LEU A 696 -28.80 -54.70 14.13
N ARG A 697 -29.30 -55.88 13.73
CA ARG A 697 -29.37 -56.31 12.32
C ARG A 697 -30.15 -55.33 11.44
N ARG A 698 -31.31 -54.85 11.91
CA ARG A 698 -32.12 -53.85 11.19
C ARG A 698 -31.41 -52.51 11.04
N THR A 699 -30.63 -52.11 12.05
CA THR A 699 -29.87 -50.85 12.02
C THR A 699 -28.71 -50.95 11.04
N THR A 700 -28.00 -52.09 11.01
CA THR A 700 -26.91 -52.36 10.07
C THR A 700 -27.38 -52.38 8.62
N GLU A 701 -28.52 -53.00 8.31
CA GLU A 701 -29.06 -53.00 6.94
C GLU A 701 -29.54 -51.61 6.48
N ARG A 702 -30.07 -50.79 7.40
CA ARG A 702 -30.45 -49.40 7.11
C ARG A 702 -29.24 -48.53 6.82
N LEU A 703 -28.14 -48.71 7.55
CA LEU A 703 -26.87 -48.02 7.32
C LEU A 703 -26.20 -48.44 6.00
N LYS A 704 -26.27 -49.73 5.62
CA LYS A 704 -25.79 -50.18 4.30
C LYS A 704 -26.58 -49.56 3.14
N THR A 705 -27.88 -49.39 3.31
CA THR A 705 -28.75 -48.79 2.28
C THR A 705 -28.44 -47.31 2.08
N LEU A 706 -28.27 -46.56 3.18
CA LEU A 706 -27.81 -45.16 3.16
C LEU A 706 -26.41 -45.01 2.54
N ALA A 707 -25.46 -45.88 2.88
CA ALA A 707 -24.11 -45.85 2.31
C ALA A 707 -24.12 -46.05 0.78
N LYS A 708 -25.01 -46.90 0.26
CA LYS A 708 -25.18 -47.10 -1.19
C LYS A 708 -25.75 -45.86 -1.88
N GLN A 709 -26.70 -45.17 -1.25
CA GLN A 709 -27.29 -43.93 -1.75
C GLN A 709 -26.29 -42.77 -1.75
N PHE A 710 -25.42 -42.68 -0.74
CA PHE A 710 -24.34 -41.70 -0.69
C PHE A 710 -23.28 -41.93 -1.79
N GLN A 711 -22.95 -43.19 -2.11
CA GLN A 711 -22.03 -43.50 -3.20
C GLN A 711 -22.59 -43.15 -4.59
N SER A 712 -23.89 -43.35 -4.84
CA SER A 712 -24.50 -42.97 -6.12
C SER A 712 -24.64 -41.46 -6.29
N ALA A 713 -25.06 -40.74 -5.23
CA ALA A 713 -25.18 -39.28 -5.27
C ALA A 713 -23.83 -38.56 -5.38
N GLY A 714 -22.78 -39.11 -4.75
CA GLY A 714 -21.41 -38.60 -4.89
C GLY A 714 -20.83 -38.79 -6.29
N ALA A 715 -21.14 -39.90 -6.97
CA ALA A 715 -20.66 -40.18 -8.32
C ALA A 715 -21.31 -39.28 -9.38
N GLU A 716 -22.61 -39.02 -9.28
CA GLU A 716 -23.33 -38.09 -10.18
C GLU A 716 -22.88 -36.64 -9.97
N GLY A 717 -22.71 -36.22 -8.71
CA GLY A 717 -22.21 -34.88 -8.39
C GLY A 717 -20.77 -34.63 -8.89
N LEU A 718 -19.89 -35.63 -8.82
CA LEU A 718 -18.52 -35.56 -9.35
C LEU A 718 -18.47 -35.50 -10.89
N MET A 719 -19.35 -36.24 -11.58
CA MET A 719 -19.47 -36.19 -13.04
C MET A 719 -19.97 -34.82 -13.51
N GLN A 720 -20.97 -34.26 -12.83
CA GLN A 720 -21.52 -32.95 -13.15
C GLN A 720 -20.48 -31.83 -12.88
N LYS A 721 -19.76 -31.90 -11.76
CA LYS A 721 -18.67 -30.96 -11.44
C LYS A 721 -17.51 -31.04 -12.45
N ARG A 722 -17.18 -32.25 -12.90
CA ARG A 722 -16.13 -32.48 -13.91
C ARG A 722 -16.55 -31.91 -15.28
N HIS A 723 -17.83 -32.02 -15.63
CA HIS A 723 -18.36 -31.41 -16.86
C HIS A 723 -18.40 -29.88 -16.79
N GLU A 724 -18.79 -29.31 -15.64
CA GLU A 724 -18.75 -27.87 -15.39
C GLU A 724 -17.32 -27.31 -15.45
N LEU A 725 -16.35 -28.00 -14.84
CA LEU A 725 -14.94 -27.62 -14.90
C LEU A 725 -14.38 -27.70 -16.32
N GLN A 726 -14.79 -28.71 -17.11
CA GLN A 726 -14.40 -28.80 -18.52
C GLN A 726 -14.97 -27.65 -19.35
N GLN A 727 -16.23 -27.25 -19.11
CA GLN A 727 -16.84 -26.10 -19.79
C GLN A 727 -16.18 -24.79 -19.40
N GLN A 728 -15.83 -24.61 -18.12
CA GLN A 728 -15.11 -23.43 -17.65
C GLN A 728 -13.70 -23.35 -18.22
N GLN A 729 -12.98 -24.48 -18.27
CA GLN A 729 -11.65 -24.54 -18.90
C GLN A 729 -11.73 -24.17 -20.38
N GLN A 730 -12.69 -24.74 -21.13
CA GLN A 730 -12.91 -24.40 -22.54
C GLN A 730 -13.23 -22.92 -22.76
N LYS A 731 -13.95 -22.29 -21.83
CA LYS A 731 -14.27 -20.86 -21.89
C LYS A 731 -13.03 -19.99 -21.63
N LEU A 732 -12.27 -20.32 -20.60
CA LEU A 732 -11.02 -19.62 -20.28
C LEU A 732 -9.98 -19.75 -21.39
N ASP A 733 -9.86 -20.94 -21.99
CA ASP A 733 -8.96 -21.17 -23.11
C ASP A 733 -9.38 -20.35 -24.35
N ALA A 734 -10.68 -20.13 -24.56
CA ALA A 734 -11.19 -19.28 -25.64
C ALA A 734 -10.93 -17.78 -25.38
N GLU A 735 -11.18 -17.31 -24.16
CA GLU A 735 -10.91 -15.92 -23.74
C GLU A 735 -9.40 -15.60 -23.80
N ALA A 736 -8.55 -16.53 -23.36
CA ALA A 736 -7.09 -16.39 -23.45
C ALA A 736 -6.59 -16.36 -24.91
N PHE A 737 -7.17 -17.18 -25.79
CA PHE A 737 -6.83 -17.19 -27.20
C PHE A 737 -7.23 -15.88 -27.91
N GLU A 738 -8.38 -15.30 -27.55
CA GLU A 738 -8.83 -14.01 -28.07
C GLU A 738 -7.90 -12.87 -27.63
N ALA A 739 -7.46 -12.87 -26.37
CA ALA A 739 -6.49 -11.89 -25.87
C ALA A 739 -5.13 -11.98 -26.60
N LEU A 740 -4.65 -13.20 -26.88
CA LEU A 740 -3.42 -13.43 -27.66
C LEU A 740 -3.55 -12.89 -29.10
N GLN A 741 -4.72 -13.03 -29.74
CA GLN A 741 -4.99 -12.45 -31.05
C GLN A 741 -5.05 -10.92 -31.04
N GLN A 742 -5.50 -10.31 -29.95
CA GLN A 742 -5.49 -8.86 -29.80
C GLN A 742 -4.08 -8.33 -29.60
N HIS A 743 -3.29 -8.99 -28.76
CA HIS A 743 -1.89 -8.66 -28.54
C HIS A 743 -1.07 -8.72 -29.84
N SER A 744 -1.23 -9.79 -30.62
CA SER A 744 -0.52 -9.92 -31.91
C SER A 744 -0.82 -8.78 -32.88
N ARG A 745 -2.07 -8.28 -32.91
CA ARG A 745 -2.46 -7.15 -33.78
C ARG A 745 -1.79 -5.85 -33.35
N LEU A 746 -1.71 -5.59 -32.05
CA LEU A 746 -1.09 -4.38 -31.52
C LEU A 746 0.40 -4.32 -31.83
N GLU A 747 1.11 -5.44 -31.65
CA GLU A 747 2.54 -5.53 -31.97
C GLU A 747 2.82 -5.29 -33.45
N LEU A 748 2.04 -5.92 -34.32
CA LEU A 748 2.14 -5.72 -35.77
C LEU A 748 1.82 -4.28 -36.18
N GLN A 749 0.85 -3.65 -35.52
CA GLN A 749 0.51 -2.24 -35.76
C GLN A 749 1.62 -1.30 -35.33
N HIS A 750 2.27 -1.54 -34.19
CA HIS A 750 3.42 -0.74 -33.75
C HIS A 750 4.60 -0.83 -34.72
N LEU A 751 4.90 -2.03 -35.23
CA LEU A 751 5.96 -2.23 -36.22
C LEU A 751 5.63 -1.59 -37.58
N ASP A 752 4.38 -1.64 -38.04
CA ASP A 752 3.96 -1.00 -39.28
C ASP A 752 4.01 0.54 -39.17
N GLN A 753 3.62 1.09 -38.02
CA GLN A 753 3.73 2.52 -37.74
C GLN A 753 5.19 2.99 -37.70
N ALA A 754 6.06 2.23 -37.03
CA ALA A 754 7.49 2.55 -36.97
C ALA A 754 8.16 2.42 -38.36
N GLY A 755 7.80 1.39 -39.13
CA GLY A 755 8.25 1.24 -40.51
C GLY A 755 7.80 2.38 -41.43
N THR A 756 6.58 2.89 -41.25
CA THR A 756 6.07 4.05 -42.00
C THR A 756 6.84 5.33 -41.66
N LYS A 757 7.19 5.54 -40.39
CA LYS A 757 8.05 6.67 -39.97
C LYS A 757 9.44 6.57 -40.58
N ILE A 758 10.05 5.39 -40.58
CA ILE A 758 11.36 5.15 -41.22
C ILE A 758 11.29 5.48 -42.72
N ALA A 759 10.28 4.96 -43.42
CA ALA A 759 10.09 5.23 -44.85
C ALA A 759 9.92 6.73 -45.15
N SER A 760 9.20 7.47 -44.29
CA SER A 760 9.03 8.92 -44.42
C SER A 760 10.35 9.69 -44.20
N CYS A 761 11.12 9.33 -43.18
CA CYS A 761 12.42 9.95 -42.90
C CYS A 761 13.42 9.66 -44.04
N VAL A 762 13.44 8.42 -44.53
CA VAL A 762 14.27 8.04 -45.68
C VAL A 762 13.87 8.79 -46.95
N ALA A 763 12.58 8.99 -47.21
CA ALA A 763 12.12 9.77 -48.36
C ALA A 763 12.64 11.23 -48.30
N SER A 764 12.61 11.85 -47.11
CA SER A 764 13.19 13.19 -46.89
C SER A 764 14.70 13.22 -47.17
N LEU A 765 15.43 12.22 -46.67
CA LEU A 765 16.89 12.11 -46.89
C LEU A 765 17.25 11.79 -48.35
N LEU A 766 16.40 11.07 -49.08
CA LEU A 766 16.58 10.84 -50.51
C LEU A 766 16.46 12.14 -51.33
N ASP A 767 15.63 13.09 -50.91
CA ASP A 767 15.57 14.41 -51.55
C ASP A 767 16.84 15.23 -51.28
N VAL A 768 17.43 15.10 -50.08
CA VAL A 768 18.74 15.68 -49.75
C VAL A 768 19.84 15.04 -50.60
N ALA A 769 19.84 13.71 -50.77
CA ALA A 769 20.77 13.00 -51.63
C ALA A 769 20.71 13.49 -53.09
N ARG A 770 19.50 13.72 -53.62
CA ARG A 770 19.31 14.30 -54.96
C ARG A 770 19.87 15.72 -55.07
N ALA A 771 19.65 16.56 -54.06
CA ALA A 771 20.21 17.91 -54.03
C ALA A 771 21.75 17.91 -53.97
N ARG A 772 22.35 16.99 -53.20
CA ARG A 772 23.81 16.78 -53.15
C ARG A 772 24.36 16.33 -54.52
N ALA A 773 23.71 15.38 -55.17
CA ALA A 773 24.10 14.92 -56.51
C ALA A 773 24.05 16.03 -57.57
N ASP A 774 23.01 16.87 -57.54
CA ASP A 774 22.85 18.02 -58.45
C ASP A 774 23.95 19.09 -58.24
N LEU A 775 24.39 19.31 -57.00
CA LEU A 775 25.50 20.21 -56.69
C LEU A 775 26.84 19.66 -57.18
N MET A 776 27.10 18.37 -56.96
CA MET A 776 28.30 17.70 -57.46
C MET A 776 28.37 17.71 -58.99
N ALA A 777 27.24 17.51 -59.68
CA ALA A 777 27.15 17.59 -61.14
C ALA A 777 27.48 18.99 -61.70
N ARG A 778 27.37 20.04 -60.86
CA ARG A 778 27.73 21.43 -61.19
C ARG A 778 29.16 21.79 -60.75
N GLY A 779 29.92 20.85 -60.19
CA GLY A 779 31.30 21.03 -59.74
C GLY A 779 31.44 21.76 -58.40
N LEU A 780 30.38 21.81 -57.59
CA LEU A 780 30.38 22.46 -56.27
C LEU A 780 30.54 21.42 -55.15
N SER A 781 31.34 21.76 -54.12
CA SER A 781 31.46 20.91 -52.93
C SER A 781 30.15 20.94 -52.11
N PRO A 782 29.64 19.79 -51.64
CA PRO A 782 28.51 19.74 -50.71
C PRO A 782 28.85 20.22 -49.28
N GLU A 783 30.11 20.54 -49.00
CA GLU A 783 30.58 20.93 -47.67
C GLU A 783 30.01 22.29 -47.24
N LEU A 784 29.66 22.35 -45.95
CA LEU A 784 28.66 23.21 -45.28
C LEU A 784 28.87 24.75 -45.28
N GLU A 785 29.55 25.36 -46.24
CA GLU A 785 29.95 26.77 -46.11
C GLU A 785 29.23 27.79 -47.00
N ASP A 786 28.31 27.40 -47.91
CA ASP A 786 27.67 28.36 -48.82
C ASP A 786 26.13 28.34 -48.83
N ILE A 787 25.51 29.48 -49.17
CA ILE A 787 24.05 29.74 -49.13
C ILE A 787 23.23 28.77 -50.01
N TYR A 788 23.85 28.14 -51.01
CA TYR A 788 23.24 27.10 -51.85
C TYR A 788 23.18 25.70 -51.17
N SER A 789 23.89 25.49 -50.04
CA SER A 789 24.02 24.20 -49.34
C SER A 789 22.86 23.86 -48.40
N ILE A 790 21.97 24.82 -48.07
CA ILE A 790 20.87 24.61 -47.11
C ILE A 790 19.91 23.49 -47.57
N ALA A 791 19.69 23.34 -48.89
CA ALA A 791 18.86 22.28 -49.44
C ALA A 791 19.57 20.91 -49.52
N ALA A 792 20.90 20.89 -49.40
CA ALA A 792 21.75 19.71 -49.48
C ALA A 792 22.25 19.23 -48.10
N ALA A 793 21.89 19.95 -47.04
CA ALA A 793 22.19 19.58 -45.66
C ALA A 793 21.02 18.78 -45.05
N PRO A 794 21.26 17.59 -44.48
CA PRO A 794 20.22 16.83 -43.80
C PRO A 794 19.75 17.56 -42.55
N ARG A 795 18.43 17.58 -42.34
CA ARG A 795 17.86 18.15 -41.11
C ARG A 795 18.21 17.25 -39.94
N ARG A 796 18.76 17.85 -38.88
CA ARG A 796 19.09 17.15 -37.62
C ARG A 796 17.89 16.40 -37.04
N GLN A 797 16.69 16.98 -37.18
CA GLN A 797 15.43 16.37 -36.75
C GLN A 797 15.14 15.07 -37.50
N ASP A 798 15.22 15.06 -38.84
CA ASP A 798 14.95 13.86 -39.65
C ASP A 798 15.91 12.71 -39.32
N MET A 799 17.18 13.03 -39.03
CA MET A 799 18.19 12.04 -38.60
C MET A 799 17.91 11.50 -37.19
N GLN A 800 17.51 12.37 -36.24
CA GLN A 800 17.12 11.95 -34.89
C GLN A 800 15.85 11.09 -34.90
N GLU A 801 14.85 11.47 -35.70
CA GLU A 801 13.60 10.72 -35.86
C GLU A 801 13.83 9.36 -36.52
N LEU A 802 14.70 9.27 -37.54
CA LEU A 802 15.09 8.01 -38.15
C LEU A 802 15.75 7.07 -37.14
N ARG A 803 16.71 7.57 -36.35
CA ARG A 803 17.41 6.76 -35.32
C ARG A 803 16.46 6.29 -34.23
N GLY A 804 15.60 7.17 -33.74
CA GLY A 804 14.60 6.83 -32.74
C GLY A 804 13.63 5.75 -33.24
N ALA A 805 13.21 5.85 -34.50
CA ALA A 805 12.34 4.86 -35.12
C ALA A 805 13.05 3.52 -35.35
N LEU A 806 14.32 3.51 -35.76
CA LEU A 806 15.11 2.29 -35.95
C LEU A 806 15.35 1.54 -34.64
N ASN A 807 15.71 2.26 -33.56
CA ASN A 807 15.86 1.66 -32.23
C ASN A 807 14.53 1.09 -31.72
N SER A 808 13.43 1.81 -31.94
CA SER A 808 12.09 1.34 -31.58
C SER A 808 11.70 0.05 -32.32
N VAL A 809 12.08 -0.07 -33.60
CA VAL A 809 11.85 -1.29 -34.39
C VAL A 809 12.73 -2.44 -33.88
N GLU A 810 14.01 -2.18 -33.57
CA GLU A 810 14.93 -3.21 -33.07
C GLU A 810 14.46 -3.82 -31.75
N VAL A 811 14.06 -2.98 -30.80
CA VAL A 811 13.51 -3.44 -29.51
C VAL A 811 12.20 -4.21 -29.72
N ALA A 812 11.26 -3.66 -30.49
CA ALA A 812 9.99 -4.32 -30.77
C ALA A 812 10.18 -5.66 -31.52
N TRP A 813 11.20 -5.75 -32.37
CA TRP A 813 11.54 -6.97 -33.11
C TRP A 813 12.07 -8.07 -32.19
N GLN A 814 13.01 -7.73 -31.30
CA GLN A 814 13.58 -8.68 -30.34
C GLN A 814 12.52 -9.22 -29.38
N GLU A 815 11.63 -8.34 -28.91
CA GLU A 815 10.50 -8.73 -28.05
C GLU A 815 9.51 -9.64 -28.77
N ALA A 816 9.10 -9.27 -29.98
CA ALA A 816 8.12 -10.04 -30.76
C ALA A 816 8.66 -11.42 -31.19
N THR A 817 9.92 -11.49 -31.64
CA THR A 817 10.53 -12.76 -32.07
C THR A 817 10.78 -13.73 -30.92
N SER A 818 11.12 -13.22 -29.73
CA SER A 818 11.23 -14.01 -28.50
C SER A 818 9.86 -14.54 -28.04
N PHE A 819 8.83 -13.69 -28.09
CA PHE A 819 7.49 -14.05 -27.63
C PHE A 819 6.80 -15.07 -28.56
N TRP A 820 6.92 -14.90 -29.87
CA TRP A 820 6.28 -15.79 -30.86
C TRP A 820 7.13 -17.00 -31.26
N ASP A 821 8.23 -17.30 -30.54
CA ASP A 821 9.14 -18.39 -30.85
C ASP A 821 8.37 -19.73 -31.02
N PRO A 822 8.45 -20.37 -32.21
CA PRO A 822 7.75 -21.63 -32.50
C PRO A 822 8.27 -22.83 -31.68
N SER A 823 9.41 -22.69 -30.98
CA SER A 823 9.96 -23.70 -30.06
C SER A 823 9.17 -23.82 -28.75
N ASN A 824 8.34 -22.83 -28.41
CA ASN A 824 7.53 -22.83 -27.19
C ASN A 824 6.42 -23.91 -27.20
N GLU A 825 6.27 -24.64 -26.10
CA GLU A 825 5.21 -25.65 -25.94
C GLU A 825 3.83 -24.97 -25.83
N GLY A 826 2.88 -25.35 -26.68
CA GLY A 826 1.53 -24.76 -26.67
C GLY A 826 0.53 -25.48 -27.58
N PRO A 827 -0.78 -25.18 -27.45
CA PRO A 827 -1.84 -25.75 -28.29
C PRO A 827 -1.60 -25.46 -29.77
N GLN A 828 -2.01 -26.39 -30.66
CA GLN A 828 -1.79 -26.25 -32.11
C GLN A 828 -2.29 -24.90 -32.68
N LYS A 829 -3.44 -24.41 -32.18
CA LYS A 829 -4.00 -23.10 -32.59
C LYS A 829 -3.09 -21.92 -32.28
N VAL A 830 -2.32 -21.98 -31.19
CA VAL A 830 -1.35 -20.93 -30.82
C VAL A 830 -0.15 -21.01 -31.73
N LYS A 831 0.34 -22.22 -32.03
CA LYS A 831 1.43 -22.43 -32.99
C LYS A 831 1.09 -21.93 -34.39
N ASP A 832 -0.15 -22.17 -34.83
CA ASP A 832 -0.65 -21.67 -36.12
C ASP A 832 -0.74 -20.13 -36.15
N LEU A 833 -1.11 -19.50 -35.03
CA LEU A 833 -1.12 -18.04 -34.89
C LEU A 833 0.31 -17.46 -34.91
N SER A 834 1.23 -18.05 -34.14
CA SER A 834 2.65 -17.63 -34.10
C SER A 834 3.29 -17.64 -35.49
N ALA A 835 3.06 -18.70 -36.27
CA ALA A 835 3.58 -18.80 -37.64
C ALA A 835 3.06 -17.67 -38.55
N GLY A 836 1.79 -17.28 -38.40
CA GLY A 836 1.21 -16.17 -39.16
C GLY A 836 1.77 -14.81 -38.77
N VAL A 837 2.04 -14.59 -37.47
CA VAL A 837 2.61 -13.34 -36.96
C VAL A 837 4.06 -13.19 -37.41
N LEU A 838 4.89 -14.24 -37.28
CA LEU A 838 6.28 -14.24 -37.71
C LEU A 838 6.45 -13.90 -39.20
N LEU A 839 5.59 -14.44 -40.07
CA LEU A 839 5.58 -14.08 -41.50
C LEU A 839 5.30 -12.60 -41.76
N GLN A 840 4.43 -11.98 -40.96
CA GLN A 840 4.11 -10.56 -41.09
C GLN A 840 5.22 -9.68 -40.54
N LEU A 841 5.88 -10.12 -39.47
CA LEU A 841 7.09 -9.51 -38.94
C LEU A 841 8.17 -9.50 -40.04
N GLU A 842 8.50 -10.65 -40.65
CA GLU A 842 9.49 -10.74 -41.74
C GLU A 842 9.15 -9.82 -42.92
N ALA A 843 7.87 -9.70 -43.28
CA ALA A 843 7.42 -8.78 -44.31
C ALA A 843 7.63 -7.29 -43.94
N ALA A 844 7.45 -6.93 -42.66
CA ALA A 844 7.72 -5.58 -42.16
C ALA A 844 9.22 -5.26 -42.15
N GLN A 845 10.05 -6.18 -41.66
CA GLN A 845 11.51 -6.05 -41.69
C GLN A 845 12.02 -5.83 -43.11
N LYS A 846 11.55 -6.62 -44.07
CA LYS A 846 11.93 -6.49 -45.48
C LYS A 846 11.60 -5.11 -46.06
N ARG A 847 10.45 -4.52 -45.71
CA ARG A 847 10.06 -3.17 -46.15
C ARG A 847 10.99 -2.08 -45.58
N ILE A 848 11.38 -2.22 -44.31
CA ILE A 848 12.30 -1.31 -43.63
C ILE A 848 13.69 -1.39 -44.26
N SER A 849 14.22 -2.61 -44.44
CA SER A 849 15.52 -2.82 -45.09
C SER A 849 15.55 -2.29 -46.54
N GLN A 850 14.46 -2.47 -47.31
CA GLN A 850 14.35 -1.92 -48.66
C GLN A 850 14.41 -0.39 -48.68
N SER A 851 13.77 0.28 -47.71
CA SER A 851 13.81 1.74 -47.60
C SER A 851 15.22 2.22 -47.31
N LEU A 852 15.88 1.66 -46.29
CA LEU A 852 17.27 1.99 -45.94
C LEU A 852 18.25 1.75 -47.11
N GLN A 853 18.06 0.65 -47.85
CA GLN A 853 18.90 0.33 -49.01
C GLN A 853 18.74 1.36 -50.15
N GLN A 854 17.56 1.99 -50.31
CA GLN A 854 17.39 3.07 -51.29
C GLN A 854 18.24 4.29 -50.93
N LEU A 855 18.30 4.66 -49.64
CA LEU A 855 19.14 5.77 -49.16
C LEU A 855 20.63 5.46 -49.34
N GLN A 856 21.06 4.27 -48.93
CA GLN A 856 22.45 3.81 -49.05
C GLN A 856 22.94 3.83 -50.50
N ARG A 857 22.08 3.46 -51.46
CA ARG A 857 22.42 3.51 -52.90
C ARG A 857 22.42 4.92 -53.48
N ALA A 858 21.57 5.81 -52.97
CA ALA A 858 21.46 7.17 -53.47
C ALA A 858 22.64 8.05 -53.00
N ASP A 859 23.06 7.89 -51.75
CA ASP A 859 24.15 8.64 -51.15
C ASP A 859 24.72 7.88 -49.93
N PRO A 860 25.82 7.11 -50.12
CA PRO A 860 26.43 6.32 -49.05
C PRO A 860 26.90 7.17 -47.87
N ASP A 861 27.43 8.37 -48.12
CA ASP A 861 27.93 9.25 -47.07
C ASP A 861 26.79 9.81 -46.22
N LEU A 862 25.65 10.13 -46.86
CA LEU A 862 24.45 10.56 -46.16
C LEU A 862 23.83 9.44 -45.32
N TYR A 863 23.87 8.21 -45.83
CA TYR A 863 23.41 7.02 -45.12
C TYR A 863 24.21 6.80 -43.83
N GLU A 864 25.54 6.84 -43.90
CA GLU A 864 26.41 6.73 -42.72
C GLU A 864 26.16 7.88 -41.73
N LEU A 865 26.10 9.12 -42.21
CA LEU A 865 25.82 10.30 -41.38
C LEU A 865 24.46 10.20 -40.66
N ALA A 866 23.44 9.69 -41.35
CA ALA A 866 22.10 9.52 -40.80
C ALA A 866 22.06 8.49 -39.65
N LEU A 867 23.01 7.54 -39.62
CA LEU A 867 23.05 6.45 -38.64
C LEU A 867 24.05 6.67 -37.48
N MET A 868 25.02 7.59 -37.60
CA MET A 868 26.03 7.89 -36.56
C MET A 868 25.45 8.50 -35.26
N GLY A 869 25.88 8.08 -34.06
CA GLY A 869 25.35 8.56 -32.77
C GLY A 869 25.71 10.03 -32.43
N GLU A 870 25.01 10.68 -31.49
CA GLU A 870 25.39 12.04 -31.02
C GLU A 870 26.74 12.07 -30.28
N GLU A 871 27.19 10.93 -29.74
CA GLU A 871 28.56 10.78 -29.20
C GLU A 871 29.64 10.87 -30.30
N ASP A 872 29.30 10.54 -31.56
CA ASP A 872 30.21 10.64 -32.71
C ASP A 872 30.30 12.07 -33.28
N LEU A 873 29.23 12.86 -33.18
CA LEU A 873 29.17 14.24 -33.70
C LEU A 873 29.87 15.27 -32.78
N GLY A 874 30.06 14.93 -31.50
CA GLY A 874 30.78 15.75 -30.51
C GLY A 874 32.31 15.60 -30.55
N GLN A 875 32.83 14.62 -31.29
CA GLN A 875 34.26 14.33 -31.44
C GLN A 875 34.83 14.75 -32.79
N MET A 876 34.36 15.87 -33.37
CA MET A 876 35.16 16.58 -34.39
C MET A 876 36.13 17.57 -33.74
N THR A 877 36.96 17.06 -32.84
CA THR A 877 38.34 17.55 -32.66
C THR A 877 39.26 16.37 -32.93
N SER A 878 40.20 16.60 -33.83
CA SER A 878 41.13 15.64 -34.44
C SER A 878 41.97 14.81 -33.45
N GLU A 879 41.40 13.79 -32.84
CA GLU A 879 42.15 12.63 -32.36
C GLU A 879 41.77 11.43 -33.23
N GLN A 880 42.76 10.98 -34.00
CA GLN A 880 42.62 9.95 -35.03
C GLN A 880 42.03 8.66 -34.44
N ARG A 881 40.82 8.27 -34.88
CA ARG A 881 40.30 6.93 -34.67
C ARG A 881 41.27 5.94 -35.31
N LEU A 882 41.78 5.01 -34.51
CA LEU A 882 42.70 3.98 -34.98
C LEU A 882 41.98 2.99 -35.89
N PRO A 883 42.61 2.51 -36.97
CA PRO A 883 42.07 1.42 -37.79
C PRO A 883 41.82 0.14 -36.98
N HIS A 884 40.98 -0.74 -37.50
CA HIS A 884 40.50 -1.91 -36.76
C HIS A 884 41.65 -2.85 -36.35
N GLY A 885 41.66 -3.28 -35.09
CA GLY A 885 42.68 -4.17 -34.50
C GLY A 885 43.95 -3.50 -33.99
N TRP A 886 43.96 -2.18 -33.83
CA TRP A 886 45.06 -1.43 -33.21
C TRP A 886 44.70 -0.88 -31.83
N GLU A 887 45.65 -0.91 -30.90
CA GLU A 887 45.54 -0.30 -29.57
C GLU A 887 46.56 0.82 -29.37
N ALA A 888 46.15 1.96 -28.79
CA ALA A 888 47.08 2.99 -28.31
C ALA A 888 47.49 2.70 -26.87
N LEU A 889 48.80 2.65 -26.63
CA LEU A 889 49.41 2.43 -25.33
C LEU A 889 50.36 3.60 -25.02
N ALA A 890 50.56 3.92 -23.74
CA ALA A 890 51.47 4.98 -23.32
C ALA A 890 52.65 4.41 -22.53
N THR A 891 53.84 4.99 -22.70
CA THR A 891 54.99 4.70 -21.82
C THR A 891 54.76 5.27 -20.41
N GLU A 892 55.59 4.89 -19.44
CA GLU A 892 55.57 5.47 -18.08
C GLU A 892 55.77 7.00 -18.07
N GLU A 893 56.32 7.54 -19.17
CA GLU A 893 56.57 8.97 -19.40
C GLU A 893 55.42 9.66 -20.15
N GLY A 894 54.35 8.92 -20.49
CA GLY A 894 53.16 9.43 -21.17
C GLY A 894 53.27 9.53 -22.69
N ILE A 895 54.27 8.91 -23.33
CA ILE A 895 54.43 8.94 -24.79
C ILE A 895 53.61 7.80 -25.40
N VAL A 896 52.71 8.15 -26.33
CA VAL A 896 51.79 7.19 -26.98
C VAL A 896 52.49 6.43 -28.10
N TYR A 897 52.32 5.10 -28.12
CA TYR A 897 52.69 4.18 -29.20
C TYR A 897 51.51 3.24 -29.51
N TYR A 898 51.52 2.63 -30.68
CA TYR A 898 50.43 1.81 -31.20
C TYR A 898 50.83 0.35 -31.30
N HIS A 899 49.97 -0.55 -30.83
CA HIS A 899 50.19 -1.99 -30.79
C HIS A 899 49.23 -2.70 -31.75
N ASN A 900 49.77 -3.51 -32.64
CA ASN A 900 49.02 -4.30 -33.62
C ASN A 900 48.57 -5.62 -33.00
N LEU A 901 47.26 -5.85 -32.87
CA LEU A 901 46.72 -7.06 -32.21
C LEU A 901 46.89 -8.35 -33.01
N VAL A 902 47.21 -8.28 -34.31
CA VAL A 902 47.38 -9.46 -35.19
C VAL A 902 48.84 -9.90 -35.28
N SER A 903 49.77 -8.95 -35.44
CA SER A 903 51.20 -9.25 -35.52
C SER A 903 51.94 -9.15 -34.19
N GLY A 904 51.35 -8.51 -33.17
CA GLY A 904 51.98 -8.22 -31.88
C GLY A 904 53.10 -7.16 -31.93
N LEU A 905 53.26 -6.47 -33.06
CA LEU A 905 54.30 -5.45 -33.24
C LEU A 905 53.82 -4.08 -32.74
N THR A 906 54.76 -3.26 -32.26
CA THR A 906 54.51 -1.89 -31.81
C THR A 906 55.16 -0.86 -32.72
N GLN A 907 54.53 0.30 -32.87
CA GLN A 907 55.06 1.42 -33.66
C GLN A 907 54.69 2.77 -33.04
N TRP A 908 55.48 3.80 -33.32
CA TRP A 908 55.25 5.16 -32.80
C TRP A 908 54.40 6.01 -33.75
N GLU A 909 54.29 5.61 -35.02
CA GLU A 909 53.50 6.30 -36.03
C GLU A 909 52.03 5.83 -35.98
N VAL A 910 51.08 6.75 -36.17
CA VAL A 910 49.66 6.40 -36.13
C VAL A 910 49.31 5.47 -37.29
N PRO A 911 48.76 4.27 -37.05
CA PRO A 911 48.41 3.34 -38.11
C PRO A 911 47.31 3.91 -39.02
N SER A 912 47.43 3.65 -40.32
CA SER A 912 46.49 4.12 -41.36
C SER A 912 45.69 3.00 -42.04
N GLN A 913 45.95 1.74 -41.69
CA GLN A 913 45.27 0.55 -42.20
C GLN A 913 45.03 -0.44 -41.06
N ASP A 914 44.05 -1.33 -41.23
CA ASP A 914 43.71 -2.37 -40.25
C ASP A 914 44.91 -3.24 -39.87
N ALA A 915 44.92 -3.69 -38.63
CA ALA A 915 46.01 -4.46 -38.06
C ALA A 915 46.30 -5.75 -38.83
N ALA A 916 45.25 -6.44 -39.29
CA ALA A 916 45.34 -7.63 -40.13
C ALA A 916 46.00 -7.33 -41.50
N VAL A 917 45.68 -6.17 -42.10
CA VAL A 917 46.24 -5.76 -43.40
C VAL A 917 47.72 -5.40 -43.27
N CYS A 918 48.09 -4.68 -42.20
CA CYS A 918 49.49 -4.43 -41.88
C CYS A 918 50.25 -5.73 -41.53
N ALA A 919 49.56 -6.75 -41.03
CA ALA A 919 50.09 -8.09 -40.79
C ALA A 919 50.11 -8.97 -42.06
N GLY A 920 49.83 -8.42 -43.24
CA GLY A 920 49.97 -9.09 -44.54
C GLY A 920 48.71 -9.78 -45.07
N TRP A 921 47.59 -9.74 -44.33
CA TRP A 921 46.31 -10.25 -44.80
C TRP A 921 45.70 -9.30 -45.84
N ARG A 922 44.87 -9.82 -46.75
CA ARG A 922 44.19 -9.00 -47.77
C ARG A 922 42.70 -8.91 -47.46
N LEU A 923 42.18 -7.69 -47.41
CA LEU A 923 40.76 -7.46 -47.19
C LEU A 923 40.00 -7.51 -48.52
N PHE A 924 38.97 -8.35 -48.60
CA PHE A 924 38.10 -8.50 -49.78
C PHE A 924 36.64 -8.31 -49.39
N GLN A 925 35.84 -7.89 -50.36
CA GLN A 925 34.39 -7.80 -50.22
C GLN A 925 33.75 -8.97 -50.98
N ALA A 926 32.95 -9.77 -50.27
CA ALA A 926 32.15 -10.84 -50.84
C ALA A 926 30.92 -10.29 -51.59
N GLU A 927 30.30 -11.12 -52.43
CA GLU A 927 29.16 -10.73 -53.27
C GLU A 927 27.90 -10.31 -52.48
N ASP A 928 27.79 -10.78 -51.23
CA ASP A 928 26.73 -10.38 -50.30
C ASP A 928 27.02 -9.04 -49.60
N GLY A 929 28.16 -8.41 -49.90
CA GLY A 929 28.60 -7.13 -49.35
C GLY A 929 29.41 -7.24 -48.07
N GLY A 930 29.57 -8.45 -47.50
CA GLY A 930 30.37 -8.70 -46.31
C GLY A 930 31.88 -8.60 -46.60
N TRP A 931 32.65 -8.07 -45.66
CA TRP A 931 34.10 -7.98 -45.78
C TRP A 931 34.78 -9.15 -45.06
N PHE A 932 35.86 -9.69 -45.63
CA PHE A 932 36.67 -10.72 -45.00
C PHE A 932 38.16 -10.56 -45.32
N TYR A 933 39.00 -10.86 -44.34
CA TYR A 933 40.45 -10.95 -44.49
C TYR A 933 40.79 -12.32 -45.07
N HIS A 934 41.65 -12.34 -46.09
CA HIS A 934 42.13 -13.55 -46.74
C HIS A 934 43.66 -13.61 -46.69
N ASN A 935 44.20 -14.71 -46.21
CA ASN A 935 45.63 -14.96 -46.24
C ASN A 935 46.02 -15.55 -47.62
N PRO A 936 46.88 -14.86 -48.39
CA PRO A 936 47.23 -15.27 -49.74
C PRO A 936 48.11 -16.53 -49.84
N TYR A 937 48.62 -17.07 -48.72
CA TYR A 937 49.53 -18.22 -48.72
C TYR A 937 48.85 -19.52 -48.26
N ASP A 938 48.03 -19.49 -47.21
CA ASP A 938 47.31 -20.67 -46.71
C ASP A 938 45.84 -20.75 -47.17
N GLY A 939 45.32 -19.68 -47.79
CA GLY A 939 43.95 -19.60 -48.30
C GLY A 939 42.88 -19.40 -47.22
N ASN A 940 43.27 -19.17 -45.96
CA ASN A 940 42.32 -18.97 -44.87
C ASN A 940 41.62 -17.61 -44.99
N GLY A 941 40.32 -17.61 -44.67
CA GLY A 941 39.47 -16.43 -44.64
C GLY A 941 38.91 -16.19 -43.24
N VAL A 942 38.97 -14.97 -42.75
CA VAL A 942 38.37 -14.53 -41.48
C VAL A 942 37.42 -13.38 -41.78
N TRP A 943 36.15 -13.53 -41.38
CA TRP A 943 35.13 -12.52 -41.66
C TRP A 943 35.27 -11.32 -40.74
N TRP A 944 35.23 -10.11 -41.32
CA TRP A 944 35.23 -8.87 -40.57
C TRP A 944 33.93 -8.77 -39.73
N PRO A 945 33.97 -8.34 -38.44
CA PRO A 945 35.08 -7.69 -37.76
C PRO A 945 35.99 -8.63 -36.95
N GLU A 946 35.95 -9.95 -37.14
CA GLU A 946 36.90 -10.82 -36.45
C GLU A 946 38.32 -10.63 -37.00
N LEU A 947 39.31 -10.59 -36.10
CA LEU A 947 40.71 -10.45 -36.46
C LEU A 947 41.39 -11.82 -36.54
N PRO A 948 42.24 -12.06 -37.55
CA PRO A 948 43.11 -13.22 -37.56
C PRO A 948 44.01 -13.26 -36.32
N THR A 949 44.33 -14.46 -35.85
CA THR A 949 45.14 -14.66 -34.63
C THR A 949 46.64 -14.72 -34.89
N TYR A 950 47.09 -14.56 -36.14
CA TYR A 950 48.48 -14.65 -36.56
C TYR A 950 48.77 -13.79 -37.80
N PRO A 951 50.02 -13.31 -38.00
CA PRO A 951 50.42 -12.58 -39.21
C PRO A 951 50.62 -13.52 -40.40
N VAL A 952 50.57 -12.97 -41.61
CA VAL A 952 50.86 -13.73 -42.83
C VAL A 952 52.37 -13.97 -42.93
N GLU A 953 52.77 -15.23 -42.79
CA GLU A 953 54.13 -15.68 -43.03
C GLU A 953 54.21 -16.48 -44.34
N PRO A 954 55.16 -16.18 -45.24
CA PRO A 954 55.45 -17.06 -46.36
C PRO A 954 56.08 -18.37 -45.86
N ASP A 955 55.84 -19.48 -46.56
CA ASP A 955 56.44 -20.77 -46.23
C ASP A 955 57.96 -20.67 -46.04
N SER A 956 58.46 -21.32 -45.00
CA SER A 956 59.89 -21.31 -44.69
C SER A 956 60.70 -21.87 -45.87
N LEU A 957 61.90 -21.33 -46.10
CA LEU A 957 62.82 -21.84 -47.13
C LEU A 957 63.13 -23.34 -46.97
N GLU A 958 62.93 -23.92 -45.78
CA GLU A 958 63.01 -25.36 -45.52
C GLU A 958 61.79 -26.16 -45.98
N SER A 959 60.58 -25.61 -45.88
CA SER A 959 59.34 -26.27 -46.32
C SER A 959 59.22 -26.27 -47.85
N LEU A 960 59.55 -25.16 -48.50
CA LEU A 960 59.65 -25.07 -49.97
C LEU A 960 60.77 -25.96 -50.56
N ARG A 961 61.87 -26.19 -49.82
CA ARG A 961 62.92 -27.14 -50.22
C ARG A 961 62.50 -28.61 -50.08
N LYS A 962 61.56 -28.91 -49.19
CA LYS A 962 61.06 -30.27 -48.95
C LYS A 962 60.06 -30.68 -50.04
N GLU A 963 59.16 -29.78 -50.43
CA GLU A 963 58.26 -30.01 -51.58
C GLU A 963 59.02 -30.13 -52.91
N ALA A 964 60.09 -29.34 -53.12
CA ALA A 964 60.94 -29.45 -54.31
C ALA A 964 61.82 -30.72 -54.33
N ALA A 965 61.92 -31.46 -53.22
CA ALA A 965 62.62 -32.74 -53.15
C ALA A 965 61.68 -33.96 -53.23
N GLU A 966 60.37 -33.75 -53.05
CA GLU A 966 59.33 -34.77 -53.11
C GLU A 966 58.50 -34.73 -54.41
N GLY A 967 58.62 -33.68 -55.23
CA GLY A 967 58.17 -33.61 -56.63
C GLY A 967 59.30 -33.87 -57.62
#